data_AF-Q9KBF1-F1
#
_entry.id   AF-Q9KBF1-F1
#
_cell.length_a   1.000
_cell.length_b   1.000
_cell.length_c   1.000
_cell.angle_alpha   90.00
_cell.angle_beta   90.00
_cell.angle_gamma   90.00
#
_symmetry.space_group_name_H-M   'P 1'
#
loop_
_entity.id
_entity.type
_entity.pdbx_description
1 polymer ?
#
loop_
_entity_poly.entity_id
_entity_poly.type
_entity_poly.pdbx_seq_one_letter_code
_entity_poly.pdbx_strand_id
1 'polypeptide(L)'
;MSRSIGKSIYRKEAMAKVTGAAKYTADWATSEMLHIKLVTSPYAHALIKDIDLTEAYQVPGVRRIVIGQPFPLTGEELQDRPPIAYHKVRYHGEPVAAVVADDPVQAKKAAEQVKVTYEPLPVVNSVTDALHPNAVLVHDHVETYERIEHVYPEANSNIADHTKIRKGNIEEGWAQSDVTVNAHFSFSPSDHIAMETRCVTAEICPDGKVVFTSSTQSPYIIKKLMKKYFEIDEGSVIVHTPLVGGGYGGKVAVQLELIAYMATLAVGGRKVKLLNTREEDMITSPVHIGLEADIKLGASKDGFLKAAEILYKFDTGAYSDKGATISRAAAVTCTGPYHIENIWCDSLCVYTNHPYATAYRGFSHSELLFVFERAMDQLARRLEMDPLELRLKNAILPGHTTPTQMRLNQSTVGDLPQCINKLKTLMNWTEGQVIPINDRKIRVKGVSCLWKTSTIDSQASSGVVLIFNADGSINVLSGLVEIGTGTKTILAQLLAEKLSMDVDKIHVKMEVDTQSMPEHWKTVASRGTLMAGRALLHAADDLIRQLKDLASRVLICSPEDLEVGNERVYVRDEPDTFIKVSDICHGYKYTSGYAIGAPIVGRGHYTLRHITHLEHDTGVGKPGPEYAVGAQGVEVEFDLRDYTYKILKAYAVIDIGRVLNEKAAKGQVMGAMSMGLNFGSSETFVFNEDGQVLNPRLRTYTPFRYGDHPEYIVDFVETPHIDGPYGGRGIGEHGLIGMPAALANSLSLAAGVDLNQLPLTPELIWQEKKAVLLMISFEFEYYKPASIIEATTLFQSLDQAGKDPMYVSGATELITLGRVNQLKSGAIIDLKGISECFELKMDGTNIILGAAQSLTKIRDAGLFPFLNKAIVEIADHTARNKITLGGNLCANIIYRETALPLLLTNSQVVIASRTGLKTQPFIEMFQGRLTLEKGEFLVQVIVPQSELDVPFVSVKKRRQWDVGYPLLTTAAVKRNGQIHVAFSGLCAFPFRDQTMEQWLNDHQLSTEQRIEKAIEQVPAPIVNDVHGSSEYRTFVLKNTLTDVLNELEGEGHV
;
A
#
# COMPACT_ATOMS: atom_id res chain seq x y z
N MET A 1 3.79 43.37 -28.73
CA MET A 1 4.70 42.27 -28.34
C MET A 1 3.89 41.07 -27.89
N SER A 2 4.45 39.87 -28.03
CA SER A 2 3.75 38.61 -27.80
C SER A 2 3.58 38.29 -26.30
N ARG A 3 2.35 37.99 -25.85
CA ARG A 3 2.02 37.50 -24.49
C ARG A 3 3.02 36.45 -24.00
N SER A 4 3.50 36.56 -22.77
CA SER A 4 4.40 35.63 -22.10
C SER A 4 3.65 34.42 -21.53
N ILE A 5 2.44 34.60 -21.01
CA ILE A 5 1.62 33.50 -20.46
C ILE A 5 1.21 32.50 -21.54
N GLY A 6 1.23 31.20 -21.21
CA GLY A 6 0.92 30.08 -22.09
C GLY A 6 2.11 29.62 -22.94
N LYS A 7 3.18 30.41 -23.01
CA LYS A 7 4.38 30.03 -23.76
C LYS A 7 5.27 29.07 -22.99
N SER A 8 6.00 28.27 -23.76
CA SER A 8 6.98 27.31 -23.25
C SER A 8 8.36 27.96 -23.04
N ILE A 9 8.47 28.85 -22.06
CA ILE A 9 9.75 29.47 -21.67
C ILE A 9 10.65 28.41 -21.03
N TYR A 10 11.92 28.37 -21.45
CA TYR A 10 12.93 27.48 -20.88
C TYR A 10 13.19 27.82 -19.41
N ARG A 11 13.50 26.80 -18.61
CA ARG A 11 13.84 26.98 -17.21
C ARG A 11 15.10 27.83 -17.07
N LYS A 12 15.06 28.86 -16.22
CA LYS A 12 16.18 29.80 -16.02
C LYS A 12 17.45 29.11 -15.51
N GLU A 13 17.32 27.99 -14.79
CA GLU A 13 18.44 27.20 -14.30
C GLU A 13 18.85 26.04 -15.24
N ALA A 14 18.23 25.89 -16.41
CA ALA A 14 18.46 24.76 -17.31
C ALA A 14 19.93 24.64 -17.74
N MET A 15 20.57 25.74 -18.13
CA MET A 15 21.96 25.72 -18.58
C MET A 15 22.92 25.27 -17.47
N ALA A 16 22.70 25.72 -16.24
CA ALA A 16 23.51 25.30 -15.11
C ALA A 16 23.39 23.78 -14.86
N LYS A 17 22.19 23.21 -15.03
CA LYS A 17 21.95 21.77 -14.86
C LYS A 17 22.65 20.93 -15.93
N VAL A 18 22.50 21.29 -17.21
CA VAL A 18 23.08 20.48 -18.32
C VAL A 18 24.59 20.56 -18.43
N THR A 19 25.23 21.55 -17.80
CA THR A 19 26.69 21.71 -17.77
C THR A 19 27.35 21.19 -16.50
N GLY A 20 26.57 20.78 -15.50
CA GLY A 20 27.08 20.45 -14.15
C GLY A 20 27.52 21.67 -13.33
N ALA A 21 27.20 22.89 -13.76
CA ALA A 21 27.48 24.12 -13.01
C ALA A 21 26.48 24.39 -11.87
N ALA A 22 25.29 23.78 -11.94
CA ALA A 22 24.31 23.81 -10.86
C ALA A 22 24.91 23.20 -9.58
N LYS A 23 24.71 23.88 -8.44
CA LYS A 23 25.18 23.44 -7.12
C LYS A 23 24.05 22.95 -6.25
N TYR A 24 24.27 21.80 -5.65
CA TYR A 24 23.44 21.12 -4.65
C TYR A 24 24.14 21.15 -3.30
N THR A 25 23.44 20.77 -2.22
CA THR A 25 24.00 20.87 -0.86
C THR A 25 25.26 20.02 -0.68
N ALA A 26 25.30 18.83 -1.29
CA ALA A 26 26.43 17.92 -1.18
C ALA A 26 27.69 18.38 -1.93
N ASP A 27 27.58 19.33 -2.87
CA ASP A 27 28.70 19.77 -3.72
C ASP A 27 29.69 20.69 -2.99
N TRP A 28 29.32 21.19 -1.81
CA TRP A 28 30.15 22.07 -0.99
C TRP A 28 31.03 21.24 -0.04
N ALA A 29 32.32 21.57 -0.01
CA ALA A 29 33.32 21.00 0.89
C ALA A 29 34.38 22.06 1.22
N THR A 30 34.89 22.05 2.46
CA THR A 30 36.04 22.85 2.89
C THR A 30 36.98 21.96 3.72
N SER A 31 38.26 22.30 3.79
CA SER A 31 39.24 21.51 4.57
C SER A 31 39.00 21.50 6.08
N GLU A 32 38.21 22.45 6.57
CA GLU A 32 37.90 22.60 8.01
C GLU A 32 36.60 21.88 8.41
N MET A 33 35.82 21.43 7.42
CA MET A 33 34.52 20.78 7.60
C MET A 33 34.69 19.39 8.20
N LEU A 34 34.00 19.14 9.31
CA LEU A 34 33.91 17.83 9.94
C LEU A 34 32.77 17.01 9.32
N HIS A 35 32.85 15.70 9.43
CA HIS A 35 31.90 14.77 8.83
C HIS A 35 31.18 13.95 9.89
N ILE A 36 29.85 13.85 9.73
CA ILE A 36 28.97 13.10 10.62
C ILE A 36 28.65 11.75 9.98
N LYS A 37 28.78 10.68 10.76
CA LYS A 37 28.23 9.36 10.44
C LYS A 37 27.23 8.93 11.51
N LEU A 38 26.04 8.51 11.09
CA LEU A 38 25.03 7.97 11.99
C LEU A 38 25.33 6.51 12.32
N VAL A 39 25.10 6.14 13.58
CA VAL A 39 24.95 4.75 14.04
C VAL A 39 23.46 4.51 14.15
N THR A 40 22.96 3.42 13.57
CA THR A 40 21.52 3.16 13.43
C THR A 40 21.12 1.83 14.05
N SER A 41 19.87 1.73 14.49
CA SER A 41 19.31 0.53 15.09
C SER A 41 19.17 -0.59 14.05
N PRO A 42 19.64 -1.83 14.35
CA PRO A 42 19.31 -3.00 13.56
C PRO A 42 17.92 -3.59 13.92
N TYR A 43 17.27 -3.11 14.98
CA TYR A 43 15.98 -3.60 15.46
C TYR A 43 14.85 -2.61 15.14
N ALA A 44 13.66 -3.14 14.82
CA ALA A 44 12.46 -2.32 14.70
C ALA A 44 11.87 -1.93 16.05
N HIS A 45 12.05 -2.73 17.11
CA HIS A 45 11.59 -2.37 18.44
C HIS A 45 12.50 -2.97 19.51
N ALA A 46 13.16 -2.13 20.31
CA ALA A 46 14.03 -2.59 21.39
C ALA A 46 14.28 -1.49 22.45
N LEU A 47 14.60 -1.90 23.68
CA LEU A 47 15.18 -0.99 24.68
C LEU A 47 16.69 -0.85 24.44
N ILE A 48 17.21 0.36 24.64
CA ILE A 48 18.64 0.65 24.66
C ILE A 48 19.12 0.46 26.10
N LYS A 49 19.90 -0.59 26.36
CA LYS A 49 20.41 -0.90 27.71
C LYS A 49 21.72 -0.21 28.03
N ASP A 50 22.61 -0.13 27.04
CA ASP A 50 23.94 0.46 27.17
C ASP A 50 24.50 0.88 25.80
N ILE A 51 25.36 1.90 25.78
CA ILE A 51 26.09 2.36 24.59
C ILE A 51 27.58 2.51 24.96
N ASP A 52 28.41 1.58 24.51
CA ASP A 52 29.87 1.64 24.66
C ASP A 52 30.52 2.37 23.48
N LEU A 53 31.18 3.48 23.82
CA LEU A 53 31.85 4.39 22.88
C LEU A 53 33.38 4.25 22.91
N THR A 54 33.92 3.36 23.75
CA THR A 54 35.36 3.33 24.10
C THR A 54 36.24 3.14 22.86
N GLU A 55 35.96 2.12 22.05
CA GLU A 55 36.72 1.83 20.83
C GLU A 55 36.51 2.89 19.73
N ALA A 56 35.31 3.46 19.65
CA ALA A 56 35.00 4.51 18.68
C ALA A 56 35.85 5.76 18.93
N TYR A 57 36.09 6.16 20.18
CA TYR A 57 36.96 7.29 20.51
C TYR A 57 38.46 7.03 20.25
N GLN A 58 38.89 5.77 20.15
CA GLN A 58 40.28 5.44 19.80
C GLN A 58 40.58 5.60 18.31
N VAL A 59 39.56 5.75 17.46
CA VAL A 59 39.75 5.99 16.02
C VAL A 59 40.34 7.40 15.81
N PRO A 60 41.49 7.52 15.13
CA PRO A 60 42.08 8.83 14.85
C PRO A 60 41.11 9.77 14.12
N GLY A 61 41.12 11.04 14.53
CA GLY A 61 40.30 12.10 13.93
C GLY A 61 38.87 12.21 14.46
N VAL A 62 38.42 11.29 15.33
CA VAL A 62 37.14 11.44 16.04
C VAL A 62 37.20 12.64 16.99
N ARG A 63 36.23 13.54 16.85
CA ARG A 63 36.12 14.77 17.66
C ARG A 63 35.10 14.59 18.77
N ARG A 64 33.92 14.11 18.43
CA ARG A 64 32.80 13.89 19.36
C ARG A 64 31.92 12.75 18.86
N ILE A 65 31.22 12.13 19.79
CA ILE A 65 30.10 11.23 19.52
C ILE A 65 28.92 11.78 20.31
N VAL A 66 27.82 12.06 19.62
CA VAL A 66 26.58 12.58 20.21
C VAL A 66 25.59 11.43 20.33
N ILE A 67 25.02 11.24 21.52
CA ILE A 67 24.02 10.22 21.81
C ILE A 67 22.66 10.86 22.11
N GLY A 68 21.59 10.08 22.03
CA GLY A 68 20.24 10.55 22.31
C GLY A 68 20.06 11.08 23.74
N GLN A 69 19.13 12.00 23.89
CA GLN A 69 18.70 12.63 25.15
C GLN A 69 17.17 12.58 25.23
N PRO A 70 16.57 12.62 26.43
CA PRO A 70 15.11 12.58 26.57
C PRO A 70 14.42 13.81 25.96
N PHE A 71 15.11 14.95 25.91
CA PHE A 71 14.58 16.22 25.40
C PHE A 71 15.62 16.95 24.52
N PRO A 72 15.17 17.82 23.60
CA PRO A 72 13.78 18.08 23.26
C PRO A 72 13.14 16.90 22.51
N LEU A 73 11.83 16.70 22.70
CA LEU A 73 11.03 15.90 21.76
C LEU A 73 10.64 16.78 20.58
N THR A 74 10.49 16.17 19.41
CA THR A 74 10.34 16.83 18.12
C THR A 74 9.27 16.14 17.30
N GLY A 75 8.85 16.80 16.22
CA GLY A 75 7.65 16.47 15.45
C GLY A 75 6.77 17.71 15.34
N GLU A 76 6.32 18.02 14.11
CA GLU A 76 5.67 19.31 13.86
C GLU A 76 4.25 19.36 14.44
N GLU A 77 3.49 18.26 14.28
CA GLU A 77 2.10 18.16 14.72
C GLU A 77 1.98 17.62 16.15
N LEU A 78 2.80 16.62 16.46
CA LEU A 78 2.91 15.94 17.75
C LEU A 78 4.39 15.73 18.07
N GLN A 79 4.85 16.18 19.23
CA GLN A 79 6.25 16.11 19.65
C GLN A 79 6.53 14.78 20.36
N ASP A 80 6.60 13.71 19.57
CA ASP A 80 6.74 12.33 20.04
C ASP A 80 8.13 11.72 19.78
N ARG A 81 9.01 12.44 19.05
CA ARG A 81 10.27 11.90 18.51
C ARG A 81 11.51 12.59 19.08
N PRO A 82 12.47 11.88 19.70
CA PRO A 82 13.77 12.47 20.00
C PRO A 82 14.60 12.61 18.69
N PRO A 83 15.46 13.65 18.55
CA PRO A 83 16.31 13.79 17.36
C PRO A 83 17.26 12.61 17.11
N ILE A 84 17.72 11.97 18.18
CA ILE A 84 18.48 10.70 18.21
C ILE A 84 17.82 9.84 19.28
N ALA A 85 17.60 8.55 19.00
CA ALA A 85 16.87 7.63 19.87
C ALA A 85 17.38 7.67 21.31
N TYR A 86 16.44 7.74 22.26
CA TYR A 86 16.71 7.71 23.69
C TYR A 86 15.86 6.64 24.34
N HIS A 87 16.47 5.80 25.19
CA HIS A 87 15.86 4.70 25.96
C HIS A 87 15.26 3.54 25.13
N LYS A 88 14.64 3.82 23.99
CA LYS A 88 13.92 2.86 23.15
C LYS A 88 14.10 3.24 21.67
N VAL A 89 14.37 2.25 20.82
CA VAL A 89 14.28 2.36 19.36
C VAL A 89 12.94 1.79 18.89
N ARG A 90 12.33 2.43 17.89
CA ARG A 90 10.97 2.18 17.41
C ARG A 90 10.88 1.86 15.92
N TYR A 91 11.97 1.94 15.17
CA TYR A 91 12.04 1.42 13.79
C TYR A 91 13.45 0.97 13.38
N HIS A 92 13.50 0.09 12.38
CA HIS A 92 14.75 -0.39 11.78
C HIS A 92 15.43 0.75 11.00
N GLY A 93 16.64 1.12 11.41
CA GLY A 93 17.36 2.27 10.87
C GLY A 93 17.30 3.52 11.75
N GLU A 94 16.66 3.48 12.93
CA GLU A 94 16.61 4.67 13.79
C GLU A 94 18.00 5.11 14.27
N PRO A 95 18.39 6.40 14.12
CA PRO A 95 19.67 6.90 14.62
C PRO A 95 19.78 6.78 16.14
N VAL A 96 20.82 6.11 16.63
CA VAL A 96 21.12 5.94 18.07
C VAL A 96 22.34 6.74 18.54
N ALA A 97 23.24 7.08 17.62
CA ALA A 97 24.36 7.99 17.86
C ALA A 97 24.81 8.68 16.56
N ALA A 98 25.51 9.81 16.71
CA ALA A 98 26.12 10.55 15.61
C ALA A 98 27.61 10.77 15.89
N VAL A 99 28.47 10.16 15.10
CA VAL A 99 29.93 10.28 15.21
C VAL A 99 30.42 11.44 14.34
N VAL A 100 31.18 12.36 14.94
CA VAL A 100 31.78 13.51 14.26
C VAL A 100 33.29 13.33 14.18
N ALA A 101 33.84 13.29 12.96
CA ALA A 101 35.27 13.13 12.71
C ALA A 101 35.81 14.09 11.64
N ASP A 102 37.13 14.14 11.48
CA ASP A 102 37.80 15.03 10.53
C ASP A 102 37.53 14.68 9.06
N ASP A 103 37.34 13.39 8.74
CA ASP A 103 37.00 12.94 7.39
C ASP A 103 35.91 11.83 7.38
N PRO A 104 35.24 11.59 6.23
CA PRO A 104 34.14 10.63 6.14
C PRO A 104 34.55 9.17 6.44
N VAL A 105 35.80 8.79 6.13
CA VAL A 105 36.29 7.41 6.31
C VAL A 105 36.52 7.14 7.79
N GLN A 106 37.10 8.11 8.51
CA GLN A 106 37.25 8.05 9.96
C GLN A 106 35.90 8.02 10.68
N ALA A 107 34.96 8.88 10.26
CA ALA A 107 33.60 8.89 10.83
C ALA A 107 32.91 7.53 10.65
N LYS A 108 33.02 6.92 9.46
CA LYS A 108 32.50 5.58 9.19
C LYS A 108 33.16 4.52 10.06
N LYS A 109 34.49 4.48 10.11
CA LYS A 109 35.24 3.50 10.90
C LYS A 109 34.86 3.57 12.39
N ALA A 110 34.74 4.78 12.93
CA ALA A 110 34.35 5.00 14.31
C ALA A 110 32.90 4.63 14.60
N ALA A 111 31.96 4.92 13.68
CA ALA A 111 30.57 4.48 13.79
C ALA A 111 30.44 2.94 13.88
N GLU A 112 31.26 2.20 13.13
CA GLU A 112 31.33 0.73 13.19
C GLU A 112 31.90 0.19 14.52
N GLN A 113 32.57 1.02 15.32
CA GLN A 113 33.09 0.64 16.66
C GLN A 113 32.14 0.97 17.81
N VAL A 114 31.04 1.72 17.56
CA VAL A 114 30.03 1.99 18.59
C VAL A 114 29.25 0.71 18.85
N LYS A 115 29.27 0.23 20.10
CA LYS A 115 28.56 -0.99 20.51
C LYS A 115 27.33 -0.61 21.32
N VAL A 116 26.16 -1.00 20.83
CA VAL A 116 24.89 -0.75 21.51
C VAL A 116 24.31 -2.07 21.96
N THR A 117 23.96 -2.16 23.25
CA THR A 117 23.29 -3.33 23.83
C THR A 117 21.79 -3.10 23.81
N TYR A 118 21.06 -4.01 23.15
CA TYR A 118 19.61 -3.95 22.99
C TYR A 118 18.89 -5.07 23.75
N GLU A 119 17.68 -4.78 24.20
CA GLU A 119 16.70 -5.78 24.63
C GLU A 119 15.51 -5.71 23.67
N PRO A 120 15.38 -6.66 22.71
CA PRO A 120 14.29 -6.65 21.73
C PRO A 120 12.90 -6.69 22.38
N LEU A 121 11.97 -5.95 21.78
CA LEU A 121 10.56 -5.89 22.18
C LEU A 121 9.67 -6.45 21.06
N PRO A 122 8.43 -6.89 21.36
CA PRO A 122 7.52 -7.32 20.31
C PRO A 122 7.21 -6.20 19.32
N VAL A 123 7.16 -6.54 18.04
CA VAL A 123 7.00 -5.60 16.93
C VAL A 123 5.52 -5.47 16.55
N VAL A 124 5.07 -4.24 16.32
CA VAL A 124 3.79 -3.90 15.70
C VAL A 124 4.03 -3.70 14.21
N ASN A 125 3.74 -4.72 13.40
CA ASN A 125 4.17 -4.80 11.99
C ASN A 125 3.05 -4.48 10.98
N SER A 126 1.87 -4.10 11.45
CA SER A 126 0.74 -3.65 10.63
C SER A 126 -0.19 -2.75 11.45
N VAL A 127 -1.05 -1.98 10.77
CA VAL A 127 -2.06 -1.17 11.48
C VAL A 127 -3.15 -2.05 12.08
N THR A 128 -3.44 -3.21 11.47
CA THR A 128 -4.34 -4.20 12.08
C THR A 128 -3.77 -4.74 13.39
N ASP A 129 -2.46 -5.06 13.46
CA ASP A 129 -1.81 -5.46 14.72
C ASP A 129 -1.84 -4.33 15.75
N ALA A 130 -1.60 -3.09 15.30
CA ALA A 130 -1.56 -1.90 16.16
C ALA A 130 -2.90 -1.58 16.84
N LEU A 131 -4.02 -1.90 16.17
CA LEU A 131 -5.38 -1.65 16.64
C LEU A 131 -5.99 -2.83 17.41
N HIS A 132 -5.27 -3.95 17.55
CA HIS A 132 -5.73 -5.07 18.35
C HIS A 132 -5.89 -4.64 19.83
N PRO A 133 -6.94 -5.09 20.57
CA PRO A 133 -7.19 -4.65 21.95
C PRO A 133 -6.04 -4.86 22.94
N ASN A 134 -5.15 -5.82 22.65
CA ASN A 134 -3.96 -6.14 23.46
C ASN A 134 -2.66 -5.84 22.70
N ALA A 135 -2.68 -4.91 21.74
CA ALA A 135 -1.49 -4.54 20.98
C ALA A 135 -0.40 -3.97 21.91
N VAL A 136 0.86 -4.23 21.56
CA VAL A 136 1.98 -3.53 22.18
C VAL A 136 1.92 -2.05 21.80
N LEU A 137 2.08 -1.17 22.77
CA LEU A 137 2.11 0.27 22.52
C LEU A 137 3.49 0.69 22.01
N VAL A 138 3.53 1.34 20.85
CA VAL A 138 4.76 1.97 20.31
C VAL A 138 5.15 3.17 21.17
N HIS A 139 4.14 3.90 21.64
CA HIS A 139 4.27 5.01 22.58
C HIS A 139 3.42 4.75 23.84
N ASP A 140 4.08 4.70 24.99
CA ASP A 140 3.42 4.30 26.25
C ASP A 140 2.42 5.37 26.77
N HIS A 141 2.66 6.65 26.46
CA HIS A 141 1.90 7.80 26.99
C HIS A 141 1.66 8.88 25.91
N VAL A 142 0.99 8.53 24.81
CA VAL A 142 0.77 9.42 23.66
C VAL A 142 0.06 10.73 24.03
N GLU A 143 -0.83 10.68 25.02
CA GLU A 143 -1.61 11.83 25.51
C GLU A 143 -0.77 12.89 26.21
N THR A 144 0.47 12.57 26.59
CA THR A 144 1.37 13.49 27.31
C THR A 144 2.23 14.34 26.39
N TYR A 145 2.31 14.00 25.10
CA TYR A 145 3.12 14.75 24.15
C TYR A 145 2.50 16.13 23.84
N GLU A 146 3.37 17.12 23.65
CA GLU A 146 2.93 18.42 23.15
C GLU A 146 2.40 18.29 21.72
N ARG A 147 1.22 18.86 21.48
CA ARG A 147 0.50 18.76 20.21
C ARG A 147 -0.08 20.09 19.77
N ILE A 148 -0.33 20.23 18.48
CA ILE A 148 -1.18 21.32 17.99
C ILE A 148 -2.67 21.04 18.33
N GLU A 149 -3.50 22.08 18.34
CA GLU A 149 -4.90 22.03 18.81
C GLU A 149 -5.76 20.95 18.13
N HIS A 150 -5.53 20.69 16.84
CA HIS A 150 -6.36 19.82 16.00
C HIS A 150 -5.74 18.44 15.70
N VAL A 151 -4.95 17.93 16.65
CA VAL A 151 -4.45 16.55 16.66
C VAL A 151 -5.03 15.87 17.89
N TYR A 152 -5.66 14.72 17.72
CA TYR A 152 -6.44 14.06 18.77
C TYR A 152 -5.94 12.63 19.01
N PRO A 153 -4.83 12.46 19.75
CA PRO A 153 -4.31 11.14 20.08
C PRO A 153 -5.23 10.44 21.08
N GLU A 154 -5.36 9.11 20.97
CA GLU A 154 -6.18 8.30 21.87
C GLU A 154 -5.30 7.55 22.88
N ALA A 155 -5.51 7.82 24.17
CA ALA A 155 -4.74 7.21 25.26
C ALA A 155 -4.89 5.67 25.29
N ASN A 156 -3.83 4.97 25.72
CA ASN A 156 -3.76 3.51 25.74
C ASN A 156 -4.04 2.83 24.38
N SER A 157 -3.69 3.51 23.29
CA SER A 157 -3.82 2.99 21.93
C SER A 157 -2.61 3.39 21.08
N ASN A 158 -2.51 2.80 19.89
CA ASN A 158 -1.54 3.24 18.87
C ASN A 158 -2.11 4.31 17.93
N ILE A 159 -3.15 5.07 18.32
CA ILE A 159 -3.77 6.11 17.48
C ILE A 159 -3.20 7.49 17.82
N ALA A 160 -2.45 8.07 16.88
CA ALA A 160 -1.86 9.41 16.98
C ALA A 160 -2.84 10.54 16.64
N ASP A 161 -3.81 10.27 15.77
CA ASP A 161 -4.86 11.22 15.37
C ASP A 161 -6.10 10.48 14.84
N HIS A 162 -7.27 11.08 15.06
CA HIS A 162 -8.56 10.58 14.58
C HIS A 162 -9.36 11.73 13.97
N THR A 163 -9.50 11.74 12.64
CA THR A 163 -10.34 12.72 11.94
C THR A 163 -11.65 12.07 11.48
N LYS A 164 -12.77 12.77 11.70
CA LYS A 164 -14.13 12.29 11.37
C LYS A 164 -14.80 13.17 10.34
N ILE A 165 -15.53 12.58 9.41
CA ILE A 165 -16.50 13.24 8.54
C ILE A 165 -17.87 12.61 8.74
N ARG A 166 -18.88 13.45 9.02
CA ARG A 166 -20.29 13.09 9.16
C ARG A 166 -21.12 14.04 8.31
N LYS A 167 -21.61 13.56 7.16
CA LYS A 167 -22.46 14.33 6.24
C LYS A 167 -23.76 13.56 6.00
N GLY A 168 -24.90 14.26 6.05
CA GLY A 168 -26.21 13.67 5.78
C GLY A 168 -26.64 12.62 6.81
N ASN A 169 -27.48 11.67 6.37
CA ASN A 169 -27.98 10.56 7.17
C ASN A 169 -27.58 9.23 6.53
N ILE A 170 -26.67 8.50 7.17
CA ILE A 170 -26.12 7.26 6.63
C ILE A 170 -27.16 6.14 6.50
N GLU A 171 -28.13 6.08 7.42
CA GLU A 171 -29.21 5.08 7.39
C GLU A 171 -30.12 5.30 6.18
N GLU A 172 -30.46 6.56 5.89
CA GLU A 172 -31.23 6.93 4.71
C GLU A 172 -30.47 6.63 3.42
N GLY A 173 -29.16 6.93 3.37
CA GLY A 173 -28.30 6.60 2.24
C GLY A 173 -28.30 5.10 1.95
N TRP A 174 -28.21 4.25 2.98
CA TRP A 174 -28.28 2.80 2.82
C TRP A 174 -29.67 2.31 2.40
N ALA A 175 -30.75 2.89 2.95
CA ALA A 175 -32.12 2.56 2.54
C ALA A 175 -32.40 2.89 1.06
N GLN A 176 -31.70 3.88 0.49
CA GLN A 176 -31.79 4.26 -0.92
C GLN A 176 -30.81 3.51 -1.84
N SER A 177 -29.97 2.63 -1.29
CA SER A 177 -28.96 1.89 -2.05
C SER A 177 -29.51 0.54 -2.51
N ASP A 178 -29.59 0.35 -3.83
CA ASP A 178 -29.99 -0.93 -4.44
C ASP A 178 -28.80 -1.87 -4.66
N VAL A 179 -27.63 -1.29 -4.96
CA VAL A 179 -26.39 -2.02 -5.24
C VAL A 179 -25.32 -1.51 -4.29
N THR A 180 -24.61 -2.45 -3.67
CA THR A 180 -23.54 -2.13 -2.74
C THR A 180 -22.25 -2.81 -3.12
N VAL A 181 -21.13 -2.23 -2.71
CA VAL A 181 -19.79 -2.82 -2.73
C VAL A 181 -19.21 -2.69 -1.33
N ASN A 182 -18.53 -3.74 -0.87
CA ASN A 182 -17.73 -3.73 0.35
C ASN A 182 -16.37 -4.34 0.01
N ALA A 183 -15.29 -3.61 0.29
CA ALA A 183 -13.95 -4.05 -0.04
C ALA A 183 -12.91 -3.52 0.96
N HIS A 184 -11.86 -4.31 1.12
CA HIS A 184 -10.66 -3.98 1.87
C HIS A 184 -9.50 -3.74 0.90
N PHE A 185 -8.66 -2.75 1.20
CA PHE A 185 -7.52 -2.35 0.39
C PHE A 185 -6.29 -2.12 1.27
N SER A 186 -5.10 -2.43 0.73
CA SER A 186 -3.87 -2.23 1.48
C SER A 186 -2.64 -1.96 0.60
N PHE A 187 -1.69 -1.22 1.17
CA PHE A 187 -0.32 -1.10 0.65
C PHE A 187 0.64 -0.66 1.75
N SER A 188 1.89 -1.11 1.63
CA SER A 188 2.93 -0.81 2.60
C SER A 188 3.61 0.55 2.33
N PRO A 189 4.25 1.15 3.35
CA PRO A 189 5.11 2.33 3.18
C PRO A 189 6.16 2.16 2.06
N SER A 190 6.65 3.27 1.52
CA SER A 190 7.61 3.30 0.40
C SER A 190 8.51 4.53 0.46
N ASP A 191 9.58 4.63 -0.36
CA ASP A 191 10.50 5.78 -0.34
C ASP A 191 10.19 6.79 -1.46
N HIS A 192 10.54 8.07 -1.24
CA HIS A 192 10.40 9.12 -2.26
C HIS A 192 11.36 8.99 -3.44
N ILE A 193 12.48 8.28 -3.24
CA ILE A 193 13.59 8.08 -4.18
C ILE A 193 14.06 9.37 -4.87
N ALA A 194 14.04 10.49 -4.14
CA ALA A 194 14.61 11.74 -4.63
C ALA A 194 16.10 11.56 -4.94
N MET A 195 16.51 11.84 -6.19
CA MET A 195 17.85 11.46 -6.69
C MET A 195 19.00 12.03 -5.85
N GLU A 196 18.89 13.29 -5.42
CA GLU A 196 19.77 13.85 -4.37
C GLU A 196 19.27 13.33 -3.00
N THR A 197 20.11 12.58 -2.28
CA THR A 197 19.82 12.17 -0.88
C THR A 197 19.84 13.38 0.05
N ARG A 198 19.25 13.22 1.25
CA ARG A 198 19.25 14.31 2.24
C ARG A 198 20.67 14.64 2.71
N CYS A 199 20.98 15.93 2.70
CA CYS A 199 22.28 16.47 3.10
C CYS A 199 22.09 17.81 3.81
N VAL A 200 22.87 18.02 4.88
CA VAL A 200 22.93 19.28 5.61
C VAL A 200 24.35 19.60 6.06
N THR A 201 24.70 20.88 6.05
CA THR A 201 25.82 21.41 6.83
C THR A 201 25.32 22.37 7.89
N ALA A 202 25.94 22.38 9.06
CA ALA A 202 25.63 23.30 10.13
C ALA A 202 26.92 23.88 10.74
N GLU A 203 26.89 25.15 11.15
CA GLU A 203 27.96 25.80 11.91
C GLU A 203 27.37 26.82 12.89
N ILE A 204 28.05 27.04 14.02
CA ILE A 204 27.73 28.14 14.95
C ILE A 204 28.86 29.15 14.84
N CYS A 205 28.54 30.32 14.30
CA CYS A 205 29.49 31.40 14.11
C CYS A 205 29.96 31.98 15.46
N PRO A 206 31.13 32.66 15.51
CA PRO A 206 31.63 33.29 16.73
C PRO A 206 30.68 34.34 17.34
N ASP A 207 29.80 34.94 16.54
CA ASP A 207 28.76 35.89 16.99
C ASP A 207 27.48 35.20 17.49
N GLY A 208 27.48 33.87 17.59
CA GLY A 208 26.36 33.06 18.09
C GLY A 208 25.31 32.69 17.03
N LYS A 209 25.46 33.13 15.77
CA LYS A 209 24.52 32.76 14.70
C LYS A 209 24.69 31.30 14.31
N VAL A 210 23.58 30.61 14.07
CA VAL A 210 23.56 29.24 13.56
C VAL A 210 23.29 29.26 12.08
N VAL A 211 24.22 28.77 11.27
CA VAL A 211 24.10 28.77 9.81
C VAL A 211 23.93 27.35 9.31
N PHE A 212 22.83 27.09 8.60
CA PHE A 212 22.56 25.85 7.90
C PHE A 212 22.73 26.02 6.39
N THR A 213 23.21 24.98 5.72
CA THR A 213 22.98 24.77 4.29
C THR A 213 22.31 23.40 4.14
N SER A 214 21.04 23.36 3.72
CA SER A 214 20.25 22.13 3.71
C SER A 214 19.57 21.87 2.37
N SER A 215 19.52 20.60 1.96
CA SER A 215 18.63 20.13 0.89
C SER A 215 17.19 20.02 1.42
N THR A 216 16.48 21.14 1.55
CA THR A 216 15.16 21.23 2.21
C THR A 216 14.10 21.91 1.35
N GLN A 217 12.83 21.57 1.56
CA GLN A 217 11.66 22.26 0.99
C GLN A 217 11.13 23.40 1.89
N SER A 218 11.63 23.51 3.12
CA SER A 218 11.01 24.25 4.22
C SER A 218 12.03 25.06 5.05
N PRO A 219 12.90 25.89 4.43
CA PRO A 219 14.01 26.55 5.14
C PRO A 219 13.57 27.49 6.29
N TYR A 220 12.41 28.14 6.17
CA TYR A 220 11.88 28.98 7.25
C TYR A 220 11.31 28.16 8.41
N ILE A 221 10.87 26.93 8.16
CA ILE A 221 10.40 26.02 9.21
C ILE A 221 11.56 25.54 10.07
N ILE A 222 12.74 25.34 9.48
CA ILE A 222 13.96 25.05 10.25
C ILE A 222 14.16 26.14 11.30
N LYS A 223 14.08 27.43 10.94
CA LYS A 223 14.22 28.55 11.91
C LYS A 223 13.21 28.45 13.06
N LYS A 224 11.93 28.29 12.72
CA LYS A 224 10.83 28.20 13.69
C LYS A 224 10.99 27.01 14.63
N LEU A 225 11.41 25.86 14.10
CA LEU A 225 11.63 24.64 14.89
C LEU A 225 12.90 24.73 15.74
N MET A 226 13.96 25.40 15.28
CA MET A 226 15.12 25.69 16.12
C MET A 226 14.75 26.55 17.33
N LYS A 227 13.86 27.54 17.14
CA LYS A 227 13.31 28.31 18.26
C LYS A 227 12.48 27.44 19.19
N LYS A 228 11.60 26.62 18.63
CA LYS A 228 10.69 25.76 19.40
C LYS A 228 11.43 24.71 20.24
N TYR A 229 12.42 24.04 19.67
CA TYR A 229 13.06 22.89 20.30
C TYR A 229 14.34 23.22 21.07
N PHE A 230 15.08 24.25 20.65
CA PHE A 230 16.38 24.61 21.23
C PHE A 230 16.43 26.06 21.75
N GLU A 231 15.29 26.76 21.78
CA GLU A 231 15.13 28.13 22.27
C GLU A 231 15.96 29.20 21.53
N ILE A 232 16.54 28.87 20.38
CA ILE A 232 17.38 29.78 19.58
C ILE A 232 16.51 30.79 18.85
N ASP A 233 16.79 32.08 19.02
CA ASP A 233 16.04 33.13 18.32
C ASP A 233 16.08 32.97 16.80
N GLU A 234 14.92 33.07 16.16
CA GLU A 234 14.79 32.88 14.70
C GLU A 234 15.69 33.83 13.89
N GLY A 235 15.92 35.04 14.40
CA GLY A 235 16.83 36.02 13.80
C GLY A 235 18.31 35.59 13.81
N SER A 236 18.68 34.68 14.71
CA SER A 236 20.03 34.13 14.85
C SER A 236 20.25 32.86 14.01
N VAL A 237 19.18 32.31 13.42
CA VAL A 237 19.26 31.12 12.56
C VAL A 237 19.22 31.56 11.10
N ILE A 238 20.25 31.22 10.32
CA ILE A 238 20.31 31.48 8.88
C ILE A 238 20.28 30.15 8.15
N VAL A 239 19.50 30.06 7.08
CA VAL A 239 19.36 28.85 6.28
C VAL A 239 19.59 29.21 4.82
N HIS A 240 20.60 28.57 4.24
CA HIS A 240 20.87 28.55 2.81
C HIS A 240 20.27 27.28 2.20
N THR A 241 19.55 27.44 1.10
CA THR A 241 19.03 26.31 0.32
C THR A 241 19.40 26.52 -1.15
N PRO A 242 20.44 25.83 -1.63
CA PRO A 242 20.78 25.76 -3.06
C PRO A 242 19.65 25.12 -3.89
N LEU A 243 19.96 24.74 -5.14
CA LEU A 243 19.04 23.88 -5.88
C LEU A 243 18.88 22.54 -5.15
N VAL A 244 17.66 21.99 -5.17
CA VAL A 244 17.34 20.70 -4.53
C VAL A 244 17.04 19.66 -5.61
N GLY A 245 17.72 18.52 -5.55
CA GLY A 245 17.67 17.44 -6.55
C GLY A 245 16.48 16.51 -6.37
N GLY A 246 15.28 17.09 -6.43
CA GLY A 246 14.02 16.41 -6.10
C GLY A 246 13.79 16.35 -4.59
N GLY A 247 12.52 16.28 -4.21
CA GLY A 247 12.11 16.20 -2.80
C GLY A 247 10.78 15.49 -2.64
N TYR A 248 9.80 15.81 -3.49
CA TYR A 248 8.52 15.11 -3.59
C TYR A 248 7.77 15.02 -2.25
N GLY A 249 8.01 15.96 -1.33
CA GLY A 249 7.48 15.98 0.03
C GLY A 249 8.47 15.47 1.08
N GLY A 250 9.37 14.55 0.74
CA GLY A 250 10.30 13.90 1.67
C GLY A 250 11.29 14.87 2.34
N LYS A 251 11.56 16.01 1.71
CA LYS A 251 12.47 17.05 2.23
C LYS A 251 11.75 18.17 2.98
N VAL A 252 10.51 17.94 3.42
CA VAL A 252 9.73 18.88 4.23
C VAL A 252 10.00 18.73 5.72
N ALA A 253 10.14 17.49 6.19
CA ALA A 253 10.48 17.18 7.58
C ALA A 253 11.85 17.74 7.95
N VAL A 254 11.96 18.30 9.15
CA VAL A 254 13.22 18.78 9.71
C VAL A 254 13.77 17.67 10.61
N GLN A 255 14.89 17.07 10.20
CA GLN A 255 15.44 15.88 10.85
C GLN A 255 16.96 15.99 10.95
N LEU A 256 17.64 15.92 9.81
CA LEU A 256 19.10 15.93 9.78
C LEU A 256 19.65 17.25 10.33
N GLU A 257 18.92 18.35 10.15
CA GLU A 257 19.25 19.67 10.68
C GLU A 257 19.38 19.66 12.20
N LEU A 258 18.49 18.95 12.90
CA LEU A 258 18.51 18.84 14.36
C LEU A 258 19.75 18.09 14.84
N ILE A 259 20.08 16.97 14.16
CA ILE A 259 21.29 16.19 14.44
C ILE A 259 22.55 16.99 14.13
N ALA A 260 22.58 17.69 12.99
CA ALA A 260 23.70 18.54 12.59
C ALA A 260 23.91 19.70 13.57
N TYR A 261 22.83 20.32 14.08
CA TYR A 261 22.90 21.32 15.14
C TYR A 261 23.56 20.78 16.42
N MET A 262 23.08 19.65 16.93
CA MET A 262 23.66 19.04 18.13
C MET A 262 25.13 18.65 17.92
N ALA A 263 25.47 18.15 16.73
CA ALA A 263 26.84 17.81 16.37
C ALA A 263 27.76 19.03 16.31
N THR A 264 27.36 20.13 15.65
CA THR A 264 28.17 21.36 15.62
C THR A 264 28.34 21.96 17.02
N LEU A 265 27.29 21.94 17.83
CA LEU A 265 27.34 22.38 19.23
C LEU A 265 28.37 21.57 20.03
N ALA A 266 28.37 20.24 19.89
CA ALA A 266 29.29 19.35 20.61
C ALA A 266 30.77 19.60 20.27
N VAL A 267 31.07 20.08 19.06
CA VAL A 267 32.44 20.39 18.60
C VAL A 267 32.77 21.89 18.67
N GLY A 268 32.02 22.66 19.46
CA GLY A 268 32.30 24.08 19.71
C GLY A 268 31.98 25.00 18.54
N GLY A 269 30.95 24.68 17.77
CA GLY A 269 30.45 25.51 16.66
C GLY A 269 31.13 25.28 15.32
N ARG A 270 32.10 24.37 15.23
CA ARG A 270 32.79 24.05 13.97
C ARG A 270 31.80 23.54 12.92
N LYS A 271 32.09 23.83 11.65
CA LYS A 271 31.27 23.39 10.52
C LYS A 271 31.25 21.87 10.42
N VAL A 272 30.05 21.29 10.38
CA VAL A 272 29.83 19.85 10.23
C VAL A 272 28.99 19.57 8.99
N LYS A 273 29.13 18.38 8.39
CA LYS A 273 28.31 17.87 7.29
C LYS A 273 27.74 16.51 7.61
N LEU A 274 26.43 16.35 7.45
CA LEU A 274 25.71 15.09 7.51
C LEU A 274 25.12 14.81 6.13
N LEU A 275 25.54 13.70 5.53
CA LEU A 275 25.09 13.24 4.21
C LEU A 275 24.71 11.76 4.33
N ASN A 276 23.45 11.45 4.06
CA ASN A 276 22.99 10.07 3.97
C ASN A 276 23.48 9.43 2.67
N THR A 277 23.93 8.17 2.72
CA THR A 277 23.96 7.34 1.51
C THR A 277 22.53 7.01 1.06
N ARG A 278 22.35 6.42 -0.13
CA ARG A 278 21.02 6.02 -0.60
C ARG A 278 20.36 5.04 0.37
N GLU A 279 21.09 4.03 0.79
CA GLU A 279 20.59 2.99 1.69
C GLU A 279 20.19 3.55 3.05
N GLU A 280 20.97 4.51 3.57
CA GLU A 280 20.66 5.20 4.81
C GLU A 280 19.46 6.12 4.65
N ASP A 281 19.36 6.85 3.55
CA ASP A 281 18.23 7.76 3.31
C ASP A 281 16.89 7.00 3.27
N MET A 282 16.87 5.78 2.74
CA MET A 282 15.64 4.97 2.63
C MET A 282 15.15 4.38 3.97
N ILE A 283 16.03 4.20 4.96
CA ILE A 283 15.67 3.54 6.24
C ILE A 283 15.77 4.46 7.45
N THR A 284 16.52 5.55 7.38
CA THR A 284 16.72 6.47 8.51
C THR A 284 15.86 7.73 8.39
N SER A 285 15.56 8.16 7.17
CA SER A 285 14.76 9.36 6.89
C SER A 285 13.27 9.01 6.82
N PRO A 286 12.37 9.99 7.00
CA PRO A 286 10.95 9.72 6.87
C PRO A 286 10.51 9.49 5.43
N VAL A 287 9.46 8.66 5.30
CA VAL A 287 9.09 7.95 4.08
C VAL A 287 7.64 8.25 3.65
N HIS A 288 7.18 7.66 2.54
CA HIS A 288 5.78 7.69 2.11
C HIS A 288 4.94 6.75 2.97
N ILE A 289 3.75 7.23 3.38
CA ILE A 289 2.83 6.57 4.31
C ILE A 289 2.25 5.26 3.74
N GLY A 290 1.96 4.30 4.62
CA GLY A 290 1.17 3.10 4.26
C GLY A 290 -0.31 3.28 4.56
N LEU A 291 -1.15 2.36 4.07
CA LEU A 291 -2.59 2.39 4.31
C LEU A 291 -3.17 0.98 4.34
N GLU A 292 -4.08 0.75 5.29
CA GLU A 292 -5.16 -0.22 5.16
C GLU A 292 -6.49 0.52 5.19
N ALA A 293 -7.45 0.11 4.37
CA ALA A 293 -8.73 0.80 4.28
C ALA A 293 -9.88 -0.18 4.07
N ASP A 294 -10.99 0.10 4.74
CA ASP A 294 -12.27 -0.58 4.55
C ASP A 294 -13.26 0.42 3.96
N ILE A 295 -13.91 0.05 2.85
CA ILE A 295 -14.85 0.92 2.17
C ILE A 295 -16.11 0.16 1.80
N LYS A 296 -17.25 0.80 2.08
CA LYS A 296 -18.57 0.37 1.64
C LYS A 296 -19.22 1.49 0.85
N LEU A 297 -19.59 1.21 -0.39
CA LEU A 297 -20.31 2.14 -1.28
C LEU A 297 -21.70 1.61 -1.58
N GLY A 298 -22.67 2.52 -1.62
CA GLY A 298 -24.05 2.23 -2.01
C GLY A 298 -24.52 3.15 -3.13
N ALA A 299 -25.20 2.58 -4.13
CA ALA A 299 -25.81 3.31 -5.23
C ALA A 299 -27.20 2.81 -5.56
N SER A 300 -28.02 3.66 -6.18
CA SER A 300 -29.28 3.22 -6.80
C SER A 300 -29.01 2.42 -8.09
N LYS A 301 -30.01 1.69 -8.58
CA LYS A 301 -29.93 0.96 -9.87
C LYS A 301 -29.54 1.85 -11.05
N ASP A 302 -29.95 3.11 -11.03
CA ASP A 302 -29.63 4.08 -12.09
C ASP A 302 -28.18 4.62 -12.02
N GLY A 303 -27.42 4.20 -11.00
CA GLY A 303 -26.01 4.50 -10.80
C GLY A 303 -25.72 5.78 -10.03
N PHE A 304 -26.65 6.31 -9.24
CA PHE A 304 -26.38 7.46 -8.37
C PHE A 304 -25.88 6.99 -7.01
N LEU A 305 -24.75 7.53 -6.55
CA LEU A 305 -24.17 7.24 -5.23
C LEU A 305 -25.10 7.79 -4.13
N LYS A 306 -25.37 6.95 -3.12
CA LYS A 306 -26.30 7.25 -2.03
C LYS A 306 -25.65 7.22 -0.66
N ALA A 307 -24.67 6.34 -0.47
CA ALA A 307 -23.95 6.19 0.78
C ALA A 307 -22.47 5.85 0.55
N ALA A 308 -21.62 6.41 1.40
CA ALA A 308 -20.23 5.99 1.54
C ALA A 308 -19.88 5.86 3.02
N GLU A 309 -19.45 4.66 3.41
CA GLU A 309 -18.91 4.37 4.74
C GLU A 309 -17.46 3.92 4.58
N ILE A 310 -16.53 4.63 5.23
CA ILE A 310 -15.10 4.53 4.95
C ILE A 310 -14.30 4.56 6.25
N LEU A 311 -13.40 3.60 6.42
CA LEU A 311 -12.40 3.59 7.48
C LEU A 311 -11.01 3.57 6.85
N TYR A 312 -10.27 4.67 6.98
CA TYR A 312 -8.87 4.74 6.59
C TYR A 312 -7.98 4.53 7.83
N LYS A 313 -7.04 3.58 7.75
CA LYS A 313 -6.07 3.26 8.81
C LYS A 313 -4.67 3.52 8.25
N PHE A 314 -4.19 4.76 8.42
CA PHE A 314 -2.88 5.17 7.90
C PHE A 314 -1.76 4.69 8.80
N ASP A 315 -0.78 4.04 8.20
CA ASP A 315 0.44 3.61 8.86
C ASP A 315 1.45 4.76 8.92
N THR A 316 1.49 5.48 10.04
CA THR A 316 2.43 6.59 10.23
C THR A 316 3.84 6.13 10.58
N GLY A 317 4.06 4.83 10.74
CA GLY A 317 5.29 4.28 11.28
C GLY A 317 5.51 4.66 12.74
N ALA A 318 6.77 4.67 13.15
CA ALA A 318 7.19 4.81 14.54
C ALA A 318 6.93 6.17 15.21
N TYR A 319 6.60 7.20 14.45
CA TYR A 319 6.42 8.58 14.92
C TYR A 319 5.38 9.30 14.05
N SER A 320 4.68 10.29 14.61
CA SER A 320 3.59 10.94 13.90
C SER A 320 4.11 11.88 12.80
N ASP A 321 5.10 12.72 13.10
CA ASP A 321 5.62 13.79 12.21
C ASP A 321 4.51 14.47 11.37
N LYS A 322 4.36 14.11 10.09
CA LYS A 322 3.28 14.63 9.22
C LYS A 322 2.09 13.69 9.03
N GLY A 323 2.14 12.46 9.54
CA GLY A 323 1.08 11.46 9.49
C GLY A 323 -0.29 12.00 9.88
N ALA A 324 -0.40 12.72 11.00
CA ALA A 324 -1.68 13.29 11.44
C ALA A 324 -2.29 14.28 10.41
N THR A 325 -1.47 15.04 9.70
CA THR A 325 -1.97 15.96 8.67
C THR A 325 -2.30 15.22 7.37
N ILE A 326 -1.55 14.16 7.06
CA ILE A 326 -1.77 13.30 5.89
C ILE A 326 -3.09 12.52 6.04
N SER A 327 -3.33 11.87 7.18
CA SER A 327 -4.59 11.15 7.47
C SER A 327 -5.80 12.09 7.43
N ARG A 328 -5.66 13.32 7.98
CA ARG A 328 -6.70 14.35 7.91
C ARG A 328 -6.98 14.80 6.48
N ALA A 329 -5.96 14.97 5.64
CA ALA A 329 -6.16 15.32 4.23
C ALA A 329 -6.97 14.26 3.46
N ALA A 330 -6.83 12.98 3.84
CA ALA A 330 -7.63 11.91 3.28
C ALA A 330 -9.10 12.03 3.66
N ALA A 331 -9.40 12.32 4.93
CA ALA A 331 -10.76 12.54 5.40
C ALA A 331 -11.45 13.71 4.65
N VAL A 332 -10.74 14.84 4.47
CA VAL A 332 -11.25 16.05 3.79
C VAL A 332 -11.77 15.75 2.37
N THR A 333 -11.14 14.81 1.67
CA THR A 333 -11.42 14.48 0.27
C THR A 333 -11.88 13.04 0.06
N CYS A 334 -12.37 12.40 1.13
CA CYS A 334 -12.57 10.95 1.25
C CYS A 334 -13.44 10.28 0.17
N THR A 335 -14.27 11.02 -0.55
CA THR A 335 -15.19 10.51 -1.57
C THR A 335 -14.66 10.56 -2.99
N GLY A 336 -13.42 11.04 -3.21
CA GLY A 336 -13.02 11.46 -4.55
C GLY A 336 -13.93 12.55 -5.14
N PRO A 337 -13.83 12.84 -6.45
CA PRO A 337 -14.52 13.98 -7.07
C PRO A 337 -16.00 13.73 -7.36
N TYR A 338 -16.71 13.05 -6.44
CA TYR A 338 -18.09 12.63 -6.60
C TYR A 338 -19.04 13.27 -5.59
N HIS A 339 -20.27 13.46 -6.04
CA HIS A 339 -21.35 13.99 -5.24
C HIS A 339 -22.04 12.87 -4.44
N ILE A 340 -21.89 12.89 -3.12
CA ILE A 340 -22.52 11.96 -2.18
C ILE A 340 -23.06 12.76 -1.01
N GLU A 341 -24.32 12.57 -0.67
CA GLU A 341 -24.99 13.31 0.41
C GLU A 341 -24.86 12.65 1.78
N ASN A 342 -24.70 11.32 1.82
CA ASN A 342 -24.60 10.57 3.08
C ASN A 342 -23.22 9.91 3.20
N ILE A 343 -22.39 10.45 4.08
CA ILE A 343 -21.00 10.04 4.26
C ILE A 343 -20.74 9.79 5.75
N TRP A 344 -20.14 8.63 6.03
CA TRP A 344 -19.55 8.29 7.31
C TRP A 344 -18.09 7.90 7.08
N CYS A 345 -17.16 8.79 7.43
CA CYS A 345 -15.73 8.50 7.26
C CYS A 345 -14.96 8.72 8.54
N ASP A 346 -14.16 7.72 8.92
CA ASP A 346 -13.17 7.78 9.98
C ASP A 346 -11.77 7.61 9.36
N SER A 347 -10.84 8.49 9.72
CA SER A 347 -9.46 8.45 9.25
C SER A 347 -8.53 8.46 10.45
N LEU A 348 -7.84 7.35 10.67
CA LEU A 348 -6.94 7.10 11.79
C LEU A 348 -5.48 7.24 11.34
N CYS A 349 -4.68 7.94 12.13
CA CYS A 349 -3.23 7.93 12.05
C CYS A 349 -2.69 6.95 13.10
N VAL A 350 -2.12 5.83 12.67
CA VAL A 350 -1.82 4.68 13.52
C VAL A 350 -0.31 4.41 13.55
N TYR A 351 0.25 4.32 14.76
CA TYR A 351 1.64 3.96 14.99
C TYR A 351 1.91 2.49 14.68
N THR A 352 3.05 2.23 14.04
CA THR A 352 3.63 0.90 13.84
C THR A 352 5.14 0.98 14.09
N ASN A 353 5.86 -0.13 13.97
CA ASN A 353 7.34 -0.12 14.04
C ASN A 353 8.03 0.05 12.67
N HIS A 354 7.30 0.54 11.67
CA HIS A 354 7.86 0.91 10.37
C HIS A 354 8.58 2.27 10.42
N PRO A 355 9.46 2.59 9.44
CA PRO A 355 9.99 3.94 9.28
C PRO A 355 8.86 4.98 9.24
N TYR A 356 9.02 6.06 9.99
CA TYR A 356 7.95 7.03 10.16
C TYR A 356 7.67 7.86 8.90
N ALA A 357 6.41 8.25 8.73
CA ALA A 357 5.95 8.88 7.50
C ALA A 357 6.16 10.41 7.50
N THR A 358 6.43 10.96 6.32
CA THR A 358 6.29 12.39 6.06
C THR A 358 5.54 12.65 4.74
N ALA A 359 5.44 13.91 4.34
CA ALA A 359 4.75 14.30 3.11
C ALA A 359 5.29 13.53 1.89
N TYR A 360 4.40 13.01 1.06
CA TYR A 360 4.68 12.47 -0.28
C TYR A 360 3.87 13.21 -1.33
N ARG A 361 4.28 13.15 -2.60
CA ARG A 361 3.61 13.88 -3.69
C ARG A 361 2.17 13.36 -3.84
N GLY A 362 1.19 14.25 -3.70
CA GLY A 362 -0.23 13.87 -3.66
C GLY A 362 -0.83 14.09 -2.27
N PHE A 363 -0.03 13.90 -1.22
CA PHE A 363 -0.37 14.17 0.18
C PHE A 363 -1.70 13.48 0.56
N SER A 364 -1.67 12.14 0.66
CA SER A 364 -2.80 11.21 0.93
C SER A 364 -3.83 11.01 -0.19
N HIS A 365 -3.84 11.85 -1.22
CA HIS A 365 -4.89 11.80 -2.24
C HIS A 365 -4.78 10.59 -3.16
N SER A 366 -3.59 10.06 -3.38
CA SER A 366 -3.37 8.88 -4.23
C SER A 366 -3.78 7.61 -3.50
N GLU A 367 -3.49 7.62 -2.21
CA GLU A 367 -3.78 6.60 -1.20
C GLU A 367 -5.30 6.43 -1.08
N LEU A 368 -6.03 7.51 -0.81
CA LEU A 368 -7.49 7.45 -0.71
C LEU A 368 -8.16 7.18 -2.07
N LEU A 369 -7.65 7.75 -3.17
CA LEU A 369 -8.27 7.57 -4.48
C LEU A 369 -7.98 6.20 -5.07
N PHE A 370 -6.89 5.53 -4.69
CA PHE A 370 -6.73 4.11 -4.98
C PHE A 370 -7.91 3.31 -4.42
N VAL A 371 -8.22 3.49 -3.13
CA VAL A 371 -9.34 2.82 -2.45
C VAL A 371 -10.67 3.16 -3.12
N PHE A 372 -10.96 4.46 -3.25
CA PHE A 372 -12.27 4.91 -3.74
C PHE A 372 -12.50 4.55 -5.22
N GLU A 373 -11.50 4.72 -6.08
CA GLU A 373 -11.66 4.48 -7.53
C GLU A 373 -11.70 3.00 -7.89
N ARG A 374 -11.07 2.13 -7.09
CA ARG A 374 -11.23 0.68 -7.19
C ARG A 374 -12.65 0.26 -6.80
N ALA A 375 -13.17 0.79 -5.70
CA ALA A 375 -14.54 0.54 -5.27
C ALA A 375 -15.56 1.04 -6.30
N MET A 376 -15.31 2.20 -6.93
CA MET A 376 -16.11 2.70 -8.05
C MET A 376 -16.10 1.76 -9.26
N ASP A 377 -14.96 1.15 -9.59
CA ASP A 377 -14.84 0.19 -10.70
C ASP A 377 -15.53 -1.15 -10.38
N GLN A 378 -15.44 -1.64 -9.14
CA GLN A 378 -16.23 -2.78 -8.66
C GLN A 378 -17.73 -2.49 -8.70
N LEU A 379 -18.14 -1.27 -8.34
CA LEU A 379 -19.53 -0.85 -8.35
C LEU A 379 -20.07 -0.77 -9.79
N ALA A 380 -19.30 -0.23 -10.72
CA ALA A 380 -19.63 -0.20 -12.14
C ALA A 380 -19.88 -1.61 -12.69
N ARG A 381 -19.03 -2.60 -12.34
CA ARG A 381 -19.25 -4.01 -12.71
C ARG A 381 -20.56 -4.57 -12.14
N ARG A 382 -20.87 -4.31 -10.87
CA ARG A 382 -22.11 -4.81 -10.23
C ARG A 382 -23.38 -4.15 -10.79
N LEU A 383 -23.28 -2.90 -11.24
CA LEU A 383 -24.35 -2.17 -11.91
C LEU A 383 -24.47 -2.50 -13.41
N GLU A 384 -23.51 -3.27 -13.97
CA GLU A 384 -23.38 -3.49 -15.41
C GLU A 384 -23.33 -2.17 -16.20
N MET A 385 -22.66 -1.16 -15.63
CA MET A 385 -22.57 0.20 -16.17
C MET A 385 -21.16 0.50 -16.67
N ASP A 386 -21.06 1.30 -17.74
CA ASP A 386 -19.77 1.81 -18.21
C ASP A 386 -19.04 2.58 -17.09
N PRO A 387 -17.75 2.28 -16.81
CA PRO A 387 -17.03 2.93 -15.72
C PRO A 387 -16.86 4.44 -15.86
N LEU A 388 -16.84 5.00 -17.07
CA LEU A 388 -16.80 6.46 -17.27
C LEU A 388 -18.19 7.09 -17.15
N GLU A 389 -19.25 6.39 -17.57
CA GLU A 389 -20.63 6.84 -17.38
C GLU A 389 -20.99 6.96 -15.91
N LEU A 390 -20.66 5.95 -15.09
CA LEU A 390 -20.91 5.98 -13.64
C LEU A 390 -20.23 7.20 -13.00
N ARG A 391 -18.98 7.48 -13.38
CA ARG A 391 -18.22 8.64 -12.87
C ARG A 391 -18.80 9.97 -13.34
N LEU A 392 -19.24 10.04 -14.60
CA LEU A 392 -19.84 11.24 -15.17
C LEU A 392 -21.18 11.58 -14.48
N LYS A 393 -22.02 10.57 -14.21
CA LYS A 393 -23.31 10.73 -13.50
C LYS A 393 -23.14 11.31 -12.10
N ASN A 394 -22.04 10.93 -11.42
CA ASN A 394 -21.79 11.32 -10.03
C ASN A 394 -20.78 12.46 -9.89
N ALA A 395 -20.33 13.09 -10.98
CA ALA A 395 -19.31 14.13 -10.93
C ALA A 395 -19.72 15.30 -10.01
N ILE A 396 -18.77 15.79 -9.21
CA ILE A 396 -18.97 16.99 -8.40
C ILE A 396 -19.06 18.24 -9.28
N LEU A 397 -19.97 19.17 -8.96
CA LEU A 397 -20.26 20.35 -9.76
C LEU A 397 -20.37 21.62 -8.89
N PRO A 398 -20.26 22.83 -9.48
CA PRO A 398 -20.65 24.07 -8.82
C PRO A 398 -22.06 23.97 -8.23
N GLY A 399 -22.22 24.39 -6.97
CA GLY A 399 -23.47 24.29 -6.22
C GLY A 399 -23.54 23.10 -5.25
N HIS A 400 -22.80 22.02 -5.51
CA HIS A 400 -22.67 20.88 -4.60
C HIS A 400 -21.81 21.20 -3.37
N THR A 401 -21.86 20.33 -2.37
CA THR A 401 -21.03 20.41 -1.15
C THR A 401 -19.99 19.29 -1.10
N THR A 402 -18.79 19.61 -0.62
CA THR A 402 -17.70 18.66 -0.35
C THR A 402 -18.05 17.74 0.84
N PRO A 403 -17.24 16.70 1.14
CA PRO A 403 -17.37 15.94 2.38
C PRO A 403 -17.37 16.82 3.64
N THR A 404 -16.54 17.87 3.65
CA THR A 404 -16.47 18.87 4.73
C THR A 404 -17.58 19.94 4.66
N GLN A 405 -18.58 19.74 3.80
CA GLN A 405 -19.75 20.60 3.61
C GLN A 405 -19.45 22.00 3.05
N MET A 406 -18.29 22.20 2.44
CA MET A 406 -17.98 23.44 1.71
C MET A 406 -18.80 23.49 0.42
N ARG A 407 -19.60 24.55 0.25
CA ARG A 407 -20.33 24.80 -1.00
C ARG A 407 -19.38 25.26 -2.11
N LEU A 408 -19.42 24.55 -3.24
CA LEU A 408 -18.55 24.80 -4.40
C LEU A 408 -19.15 25.81 -5.37
N ASN A 409 -18.28 26.50 -6.11
CA ASN A 409 -18.63 27.40 -7.21
C ASN A 409 -17.64 27.22 -8.37
N GLN A 410 -17.87 27.89 -9.50
CA GLN A 410 -17.04 27.75 -10.71
C GLN A 410 -15.55 28.08 -10.52
N SER A 411 -15.19 28.88 -9.51
CA SER A 411 -13.79 29.19 -9.19
C SER A 411 -13.18 28.15 -8.24
N THR A 412 -13.96 27.62 -7.30
CA THR A 412 -13.46 26.71 -6.26
C THR A 412 -13.42 25.24 -6.67
N VAL A 413 -14.04 24.85 -7.78
CA VAL A 413 -13.91 23.50 -8.38
C VAL A 413 -13.66 23.59 -9.89
N GLY A 414 -12.87 22.66 -10.44
CA GLY A 414 -12.70 22.53 -11.90
C GLY A 414 -13.83 21.75 -12.58
N ASP A 415 -13.75 21.61 -13.91
CA ASP A 415 -14.75 20.93 -14.75
C ASP A 415 -14.38 19.45 -14.97
N LEU A 416 -14.83 18.59 -14.05
CA LEU A 416 -14.63 17.15 -14.14
C LEU A 416 -15.32 16.52 -15.37
N PRO A 417 -16.60 16.82 -15.68
CA PRO A 417 -17.24 16.31 -16.89
C PRO A 417 -16.44 16.56 -18.16
N GLN A 418 -15.87 17.76 -18.32
CA GLN A 418 -15.03 18.06 -19.48
C GLN A 418 -13.72 17.25 -19.48
N CYS A 419 -13.10 17.04 -18.32
CA CYS A 419 -11.94 16.16 -18.20
C CYS A 419 -12.26 14.72 -18.62
N ILE A 420 -13.38 14.16 -18.15
CA ILE A 420 -13.85 12.81 -18.50
C ILE A 420 -14.10 12.70 -20.01
N ASN A 421 -14.82 13.65 -20.59
CA ASN A 421 -15.15 13.62 -22.02
C ASN A 421 -13.90 13.72 -22.90
N LYS A 422 -12.94 14.58 -22.56
CA LYS A 422 -11.65 14.67 -23.25
C LYS A 422 -10.86 13.36 -23.13
N LEU A 423 -10.79 12.77 -21.94
CA LEU A 423 -10.12 11.48 -21.72
C LEU A 423 -10.75 10.38 -22.58
N LYS A 424 -12.09 10.31 -22.60
CA LYS A 424 -12.87 9.35 -23.41
C LYS A 424 -12.49 9.42 -24.88
N THR A 425 -12.33 10.64 -25.43
CA THR A 425 -11.87 10.86 -26.80
C THR A 425 -10.41 10.45 -26.98
N LEU A 426 -9.49 10.90 -26.12
CA LEU A 426 -8.06 10.62 -26.24
C LEU A 426 -7.73 9.12 -26.18
N MET A 427 -8.48 8.37 -25.37
CA MET A 427 -8.30 6.93 -25.21
C MET A 427 -9.09 6.11 -26.24
N ASN A 428 -9.79 6.72 -27.20
CA ASN A 428 -10.68 6.01 -28.14
C ASN A 428 -11.61 5.03 -27.41
N TRP A 429 -12.30 5.46 -26.35
CA TRP A 429 -13.03 4.57 -25.45
C TRP A 429 -14.11 3.73 -26.14
N THR A 430 -14.66 4.20 -27.26
CA THR A 430 -15.70 3.52 -28.05
C THR A 430 -15.26 2.19 -28.64
N GLU A 431 -13.96 1.91 -28.75
CA GLU A 431 -13.47 0.60 -29.22
C GLU A 431 -13.57 -0.51 -28.16
N GLY A 432 -13.98 -0.16 -26.93
CA GLY A 432 -14.09 -1.07 -25.80
C GLY A 432 -12.87 -1.05 -24.88
N GLN A 433 -13.03 -1.66 -23.70
CA GLN A 433 -11.99 -1.73 -22.68
C GLN A 433 -11.02 -2.90 -22.89
N VAL A 434 -11.47 -4.00 -23.51
CA VAL A 434 -10.67 -5.22 -23.72
C VAL A 434 -10.58 -5.48 -25.21
N ILE A 435 -9.35 -5.51 -25.74
CA ILE A 435 -9.06 -5.68 -27.16
C ILE A 435 -8.15 -6.91 -27.29
N PRO A 436 -8.61 -8.03 -27.88
CA PRO A 436 -7.77 -9.19 -28.13
C PRO A 436 -6.61 -8.84 -29.07
N ILE A 437 -5.39 -9.24 -28.72
CA ILE A 437 -4.23 -9.15 -29.62
C ILE A 437 -4.00 -10.52 -30.27
N ASN A 438 -4.01 -11.59 -29.48
CA ASN A 438 -3.94 -12.99 -29.88
C ASN A 438 -4.43 -13.89 -28.73
N ASP A 439 -4.35 -15.22 -28.89
CA ASP A 439 -4.81 -16.21 -27.89
C ASP A 439 -4.14 -16.09 -26.51
N ARG A 440 -3.03 -15.36 -26.41
CA ARG A 440 -2.22 -15.21 -25.19
C ARG A 440 -2.26 -13.81 -24.59
N LYS A 441 -2.42 -12.78 -25.42
CA LYS A 441 -2.30 -11.38 -25.00
C LYS A 441 -3.53 -10.57 -25.34
N ILE A 442 -3.87 -9.68 -24.42
CA ILE A 442 -4.94 -8.70 -24.57
C ILE A 442 -4.41 -7.30 -24.29
N ARG A 443 -5.03 -6.29 -24.90
CA ARG A 443 -4.87 -4.90 -24.50
C ARG A 443 -6.07 -4.49 -23.66
N VAL A 444 -5.82 -3.86 -22.52
CA VAL A 444 -6.86 -3.48 -21.56
C VAL A 444 -6.73 -2.02 -21.15
N LYS A 445 -7.87 -1.35 -20.99
CA LYS A 445 -7.97 0.04 -20.56
C LYS A 445 -8.55 0.14 -19.16
N GLY A 446 -7.89 0.93 -18.32
CA GLY A 446 -8.39 1.31 -17.00
C GLY A 446 -8.42 2.82 -16.86
N VAL A 447 -9.37 3.30 -16.06
CA VAL A 447 -9.62 4.74 -15.88
C VAL A 447 -9.82 5.05 -14.41
N SER A 448 -9.58 6.30 -14.06
CA SER A 448 -9.90 6.86 -12.76
C SER A 448 -10.19 8.36 -12.87
N CYS A 449 -10.81 8.95 -11.86
CA CYS A 449 -10.86 10.40 -11.68
C CYS A 449 -10.12 10.81 -10.41
N LEU A 450 -9.78 12.08 -10.35
CA LEU A 450 -9.11 12.68 -9.21
C LEU A 450 -9.72 14.04 -8.88
N TRP A 451 -9.65 14.39 -7.60
CA TRP A 451 -9.59 15.77 -7.17
C TRP A 451 -8.51 15.93 -6.11
N LYS A 452 -8.15 17.19 -5.86
CA LYS A 452 -7.28 17.53 -4.74
C LYS A 452 -7.59 18.92 -4.23
N THR A 453 -7.64 19.04 -2.91
CA THR A 453 -7.50 20.31 -2.21
C THR A 453 -6.23 20.29 -1.35
N SER A 454 -5.86 21.44 -0.81
CA SER A 454 -4.71 21.54 0.10
C SER A 454 -5.21 21.70 1.53
N THR A 455 -4.93 20.74 2.41
CA THR A 455 -5.09 20.93 3.86
C THR A 455 -3.87 21.71 4.35
N ILE A 456 -4.06 22.99 4.63
CA ILE A 456 -2.97 23.95 4.84
C ILE A 456 -3.21 24.81 6.08
N ASP A 457 -2.12 25.24 6.71
CA ASP A 457 -2.16 26.21 7.81
C ASP A 457 -2.78 27.53 7.32
N SER A 458 -3.71 28.09 8.09
CA SER A 458 -4.37 29.36 7.81
C SER A 458 -3.39 30.55 7.78
N GLN A 459 -2.21 30.42 8.39
CA GLN A 459 -1.15 31.42 8.40
C GLN A 459 -0.14 31.27 7.26
N ALA A 460 -0.32 30.29 6.36
CA ALA A 460 0.60 30.07 5.24
C ALA A 460 0.67 31.32 4.33
N SER A 461 1.86 31.91 4.26
CA SER A 461 2.12 33.16 3.55
C SER A 461 3.34 33.10 2.64
N SER A 462 3.44 34.08 1.73
CA SER A 462 4.59 34.28 0.86
C SER A 462 4.86 35.76 0.64
N GLY A 463 6.13 36.14 0.63
CA GLY A 463 6.62 37.45 0.23
C GLY A 463 7.49 37.43 -1.02
N VAL A 464 7.54 38.56 -1.72
CA VAL A 464 8.42 38.81 -2.87
C VAL A 464 8.92 40.27 -2.85
N VAL A 465 10.18 40.46 -3.19
CA VAL A 465 10.81 41.77 -3.40
C VAL A 465 11.36 41.86 -4.82
N LEU A 466 11.12 42.99 -5.48
CA LEU A 466 11.58 43.34 -6.82
C LEU A 466 12.55 44.51 -6.75
N ILE A 467 13.73 44.36 -7.36
CA ILE A 467 14.78 45.38 -7.35
C ILE A 467 15.27 45.61 -8.77
N PHE A 468 15.28 46.87 -9.22
CA PHE A 468 15.85 47.23 -10.51
C PHE A 468 17.38 47.30 -10.49
N ASN A 469 18.00 46.77 -11.54
CA ASN A 469 19.36 47.10 -11.94
C ASN A 469 19.36 48.41 -12.76
N ALA A 470 20.51 49.07 -12.88
CA ALA A 470 20.63 50.35 -13.58
C ALA A 470 20.27 50.27 -15.08
N ASP A 471 20.36 49.09 -15.69
CA ASP A 471 19.98 48.87 -17.09
C ASP A 471 18.47 48.63 -17.29
N GLY A 472 17.68 48.70 -16.21
CA GLY A 472 16.23 48.44 -16.23
C GLY A 472 15.84 46.96 -16.10
N SER A 473 16.80 46.03 -16.00
CA SER A 473 16.52 44.63 -15.66
C SER A 473 16.10 44.49 -14.19
N ILE A 474 15.40 43.41 -13.83
CA ILE A 474 14.80 43.23 -12.50
C ILE A 474 15.31 41.97 -11.83
N ASN A 475 15.76 42.10 -10.58
CA ASN A 475 16.03 40.97 -9.70
C ASN A 475 14.78 40.62 -8.88
N VAL A 476 14.44 39.33 -8.82
CA VAL A 476 13.32 38.78 -8.04
C VAL A 476 13.87 38.00 -6.85
N LEU A 477 13.53 38.45 -5.65
CA LEU A 477 13.87 37.79 -4.39
C LEU A 477 12.61 37.14 -3.79
N SER A 478 12.67 35.83 -3.56
CA SER A 478 11.58 35.05 -2.99
C SER A 478 12.12 33.85 -2.21
N GLY A 479 11.56 33.62 -1.02
CA GLY A 479 11.87 32.45 -0.18
C GLY A 479 11.38 31.11 -0.71
N LEU A 480 10.66 31.09 -1.84
CA LEU A 480 10.24 29.85 -2.51
C LEU A 480 11.46 29.02 -2.92
N VAL A 481 11.45 27.70 -2.70
CA VAL A 481 12.57 26.81 -3.04
C VAL A 481 12.36 26.21 -4.44
N GLU A 482 13.41 26.17 -5.25
CA GLU A 482 13.37 25.50 -6.56
C GLU A 482 13.84 24.04 -6.42
N ILE A 483 12.88 23.11 -6.49
CA ILE A 483 13.09 21.67 -6.33
C ILE A 483 12.99 20.88 -7.65
N GLY A 484 13.02 21.59 -8.78
CA GLY A 484 12.86 21.01 -10.13
C GLY A 484 11.46 21.15 -10.71
N THR A 485 10.56 21.90 -10.06
CA THR A 485 9.21 22.21 -10.57
C THR A 485 9.25 23.31 -11.65
N GLY A 486 10.28 24.17 -11.64
CA GLY A 486 10.42 25.33 -12.51
C GLY A 486 9.59 26.53 -12.05
N THR A 487 9.11 26.53 -10.80
CA THR A 487 8.23 27.58 -10.28
C THR A 487 8.92 28.94 -10.26
N LYS A 488 10.24 29.02 -10.02
CA LYS A 488 10.98 30.29 -10.11
C LYS A 488 11.01 30.86 -11.53
N THR A 489 11.03 30.00 -12.55
CA THR A 489 10.88 30.44 -13.94
C THR A 489 9.47 30.97 -14.20
N ILE A 490 8.43 30.35 -13.64
CA ILE A 490 7.05 30.85 -13.72
C ILE A 490 6.95 32.24 -13.11
N LEU A 491 7.57 32.51 -11.95
CA LEU A 491 7.59 33.87 -11.38
C LEU A 491 8.16 34.91 -12.36
N ALA A 492 9.26 34.59 -13.05
CA ALA A 492 9.78 35.49 -14.07
C ALA A 492 8.79 35.72 -15.22
N GLN A 493 8.12 34.67 -15.67
CA GLN A 493 7.13 34.73 -16.75
C GLN A 493 5.90 35.55 -16.37
N LEU A 494 5.42 35.43 -15.12
CA LEU A 494 4.32 36.24 -14.59
C LEU A 494 4.68 37.72 -14.54
N LEU A 495 5.90 38.04 -14.07
CA LEU A 495 6.37 39.42 -14.02
C LEU A 495 6.58 40.01 -15.43
N ALA A 496 7.13 39.22 -16.35
CA ALA A 496 7.29 39.61 -17.76
C ALA A 496 5.96 39.98 -18.41
N GLU A 497 4.91 39.17 -18.16
CA GLU A 497 3.55 39.49 -18.61
C GLU A 497 3.05 40.79 -17.98
N LYS A 498 3.18 40.92 -16.66
CA LYS A 498 2.66 42.08 -15.91
C LYS A 498 3.31 43.41 -16.32
N LEU A 499 4.60 43.40 -16.62
CA LEU A 499 5.38 44.58 -17.02
C LEU A 499 5.56 44.70 -18.54
N SER A 500 4.95 43.81 -19.33
CA SER A 500 5.13 43.76 -20.79
C SER A 500 6.60 43.89 -21.21
N MET A 501 7.48 43.10 -20.60
CA MET A 501 8.93 43.15 -20.85
C MET A 501 9.48 41.77 -21.21
N ASP A 502 10.70 41.72 -21.74
CA ASP A 502 11.37 40.46 -22.03
C ASP A 502 11.63 39.67 -20.73
N VAL A 503 11.31 38.38 -20.73
CA VAL A 503 11.54 37.48 -19.58
C VAL A 503 13.02 37.32 -19.27
N ASP A 504 13.90 37.53 -20.24
CA ASP A 504 15.36 37.43 -20.05
C ASP A 504 15.94 38.63 -19.30
N LYS A 505 15.21 39.75 -19.24
CA LYS A 505 15.51 40.91 -18.37
C LYS A 505 15.10 40.71 -16.91
N ILE A 506 14.61 39.53 -16.54
CA ILE A 506 14.18 39.21 -15.18
C ILE A 506 15.08 38.12 -14.61
N HIS A 507 15.78 38.42 -13.52
CA HIS A 507 16.74 37.53 -12.87
C HIS A 507 16.18 37.04 -11.54
N VAL A 508 15.84 35.76 -11.45
CA VAL A 508 15.29 35.17 -10.22
C VAL A 508 16.42 34.50 -9.44
N LYS A 509 16.63 34.88 -8.18
CA LYS A 509 17.66 34.26 -7.35
C LYS A 509 17.24 32.82 -7.00
N MET A 510 18.03 31.85 -7.47
CA MET A 510 17.70 30.42 -7.36
C MET A 510 17.93 29.86 -5.96
N GLU A 511 19.06 30.19 -5.33
CA GLU A 511 19.32 29.88 -3.92
C GLU A 511 18.37 30.68 -3.02
N VAL A 512 17.84 30.03 -1.98
CA VAL A 512 17.12 30.71 -0.90
C VAL A 512 18.09 31.04 0.23
N ASP A 513 18.04 32.28 0.69
CA ASP A 513 18.77 32.78 1.86
C ASP A 513 17.76 33.45 2.78
N THR A 514 17.50 32.82 3.93
CA THR A 514 16.48 33.28 4.89
C THR A 514 16.85 34.55 5.66
N GLN A 515 18.06 35.07 5.49
CA GLN A 515 18.45 36.37 6.05
C GLN A 515 18.03 37.53 5.13
N SER A 516 18.13 37.35 3.81
CA SER A 516 17.94 38.43 2.84
C SER A 516 16.62 38.35 2.07
N MET A 517 15.91 37.23 2.15
CA MET A 517 14.67 37.00 1.40
C MET A 517 13.41 37.08 2.28
N PRO A 518 12.28 37.52 1.72
CA PRO A 518 10.99 37.40 2.39
C PRO A 518 10.59 35.93 2.59
N GLU A 519 9.90 35.67 3.70
CA GLU A 519 9.39 34.34 4.03
C GLU A 519 8.49 33.78 2.93
N HIS A 520 8.69 32.50 2.64
CA HIS A 520 7.72 31.65 1.98
C HIS A 520 7.51 30.45 2.89
N TRP A 521 6.27 30.19 3.27
CA TRP A 521 5.92 29.16 4.26
C TRP A 521 6.65 27.83 4.02
N LYS A 522 6.30 27.13 2.93
CA LYS A 522 6.94 25.88 2.48
C LYS A 522 6.67 25.67 0.98
N THR A 523 7.61 25.03 0.28
CA THR A 523 7.39 24.62 -1.12
C THR A 523 6.64 23.28 -1.18
N VAL A 524 5.33 23.31 -0.89
CA VAL A 524 4.46 22.12 -0.75
C VAL A 524 3.03 22.38 -1.29
N ALA A 525 2.17 21.36 -1.23
CA ALA A 525 0.72 21.44 -1.52
C ALA A 525 0.33 22.03 -2.89
N SER A 526 1.26 22.03 -3.85
CA SER A 526 1.12 22.71 -5.14
C SER A 526 0.79 24.21 -5.03
N ARG A 527 1.16 24.86 -3.91
CA ARG A 527 0.79 26.27 -3.64
C ARG A 527 1.87 27.28 -4.00
N GLY A 528 3.09 26.84 -4.34
CA GLY A 528 4.21 27.72 -4.67
C GLY A 528 3.86 28.77 -5.74
N THR A 529 3.29 28.34 -6.87
CA THR A 529 2.84 29.25 -7.94
C THR A 529 1.74 30.20 -7.47
N LEU A 530 0.76 29.71 -6.72
CA LEU A 530 -0.36 30.52 -6.23
C LEU A 530 0.14 31.63 -5.30
N MET A 531 0.82 31.25 -4.21
CA MET A 531 1.18 32.16 -3.14
C MET A 531 2.28 33.13 -3.58
N ALA A 532 3.40 32.62 -4.12
CA ALA A 532 4.50 33.45 -4.56
C ALA A 532 4.12 34.26 -5.82
N GLY A 533 3.27 33.71 -6.70
CA GLY A 533 2.77 34.43 -7.87
C GLY A 533 1.86 35.60 -7.49
N ARG A 534 0.95 35.44 -6.52
CA ARG A 534 0.13 36.54 -5.99
C ARG A 534 0.98 37.60 -5.30
N ALA A 535 1.92 37.19 -4.45
CA ALA A 535 2.86 38.11 -3.80
C ALA A 535 3.70 38.90 -4.83
N LEU A 536 4.15 38.23 -5.89
CA LEU A 536 4.86 38.86 -7.01
C LEU A 536 3.99 39.90 -7.74
N LEU A 537 2.73 39.59 -8.03
CA LEU A 537 1.82 40.53 -8.69
C LEU A 537 1.58 41.78 -7.83
N HIS A 538 1.43 41.61 -6.51
CA HIS A 538 1.36 42.75 -5.59
C HIS A 538 2.66 43.57 -5.57
N ALA A 539 3.83 42.90 -5.61
CA ALA A 539 5.11 43.59 -5.70
C ALA A 539 5.28 44.38 -7.00
N ALA A 540 4.76 43.83 -8.11
CA ALA A 540 4.73 44.51 -9.40
C ALA A 540 3.78 45.71 -9.40
N ASP A 541 2.61 45.60 -8.77
CA ASP A 541 1.67 46.73 -8.62
C ASP A 541 2.29 47.88 -7.81
N ASP A 542 2.99 47.57 -6.72
CA ASP A 542 3.73 48.56 -5.92
C ASP A 542 4.84 49.24 -6.74
N LEU A 543 5.58 48.46 -7.53
CA LEU A 543 6.63 48.95 -8.43
C LEU A 543 6.06 49.85 -9.54
N ILE A 544 4.96 49.45 -10.18
CA ILE A 544 4.27 50.24 -11.23
C ILE A 544 3.80 51.57 -10.65
N ARG A 545 3.22 51.58 -9.45
CA ARG A 545 2.77 52.80 -8.77
C ARG A 545 3.94 53.78 -8.57
N GLN A 546 5.08 53.29 -8.10
CA GLN A 546 6.28 54.12 -7.89
C GLN A 546 6.84 54.67 -9.22
N LEU A 547 6.89 53.84 -10.26
CA LEU A 547 7.31 54.27 -11.60
C LEU A 547 6.43 55.38 -12.15
N LYS A 548 5.10 55.20 -12.07
CA LYS A 548 4.12 56.20 -12.54
C LYS A 548 4.19 57.49 -11.74
N ASP A 549 4.35 57.43 -10.42
CA ASP A 549 4.49 58.63 -9.57
C ASP A 549 5.76 59.44 -9.89
N LEU A 550 6.88 58.78 -10.18
CA LEU A 550 8.10 59.49 -10.57
C LEU A 550 8.01 60.03 -12.00
N ALA A 551 7.54 59.21 -12.95
CA ALA A 551 7.43 59.59 -14.36
C ALA A 551 6.41 60.71 -14.58
N SER A 552 5.32 60.78 -13.82
CA SER A 552 4.30 61.83 -13.94
C SER A 552 4.87 63.24 -13.71
N ARG A 553 5.86 63.36 -12.83
CA ARG A 553 6.56 64.62 -12.54
C ARG A 553 7.51 65.02 -13.66
N VAL A 554 8.03 64.04 -14.39
CA VAL A 554 8.95 64.25 -15.53
C VAL A 554 8.18 64.55 -16.81
N LEU A 555 7.10 63.81 -17.07
CA LEU A 555 6.25 63.92 -18.25
C LEU A 555 5.12 64.96 -18.08
N ILE A 556 4.94 65.50 -16.87
CA ILE A 556 3.97 66.56 -16.55
C ILE A 556 2.54 66.13 -16.89
N CYS A 557 2.13 64.96 -16.39
CA CYS A 557 0.78 64.40 -16.57
C CYS A 557 0.28 63.74 -15.27
N SER A 558 -0.96 63.21 -15.24
CA SER A 558 -1.42 62.42 -14.11
C SER A 558 -0.75 61.04 -14.11
N PRO A 559 -0.41 60.44 -12.94
CA PRO A 559 -0.03 59.03 -12.87
C PRO A 559 -1.07 58.07 -13.47
N GLU A 560 -2.35 58.46 -13.47
CA GLU A 560 -3.44 57.66 -14.03
C GLU A 560 -3.39 57.59 -15.56
N ASP A 561 -2.82 58.61 -16.21
CA ASP A 561 -2.65 58.69 -17.67
C ASP A 561 -1.46 57.85 -18.15
N LEU A 562 -0.61 57.38 -17.22
CA LEU A 562 0.58 56.62 -17.56
C LEU A 562 0.34 55.12 -17.61
N GLU A 563 1.09 54.44 -18.45
CA GLU A 563 1.25 52.99 -18.48
C GLU A 563 2.72 52.59 -18.36
N VAL A 564 2.96 51.37 -17.89
CA VAL A 564 4.31 50.80 -17.75
C VAL A 564 4.38 49.58 -18.64
N GLY A 565 5.33 49.56 -19.56
CA GLY A 565 5.48 48.48 -20.53
C GLY A 565 6.67 48.68 -21.44
N ASN A 566 7.21 47.58 -21.99
CA ASN A 566 8.31 47.60 -22.97
C ASN A 566 9.52 48.42 -22.48
N GLU A 567 9.89 48.26 -21.20
CA GLU A 567 11.00 48.96 -20.54
C GLU A 567 10.82 50.50 -20.49
N ARG A 568 9.57 50.98 -20.58
CA ARG A 568 9.21 52.41 -20.58
C ARG A 568 8.02 52.70 -19.65
N VAL A 569 7.93 53.96 -19.25
CA VAL A 569 6.70 54.57 -18.71
C VAL A 569 6.24 55.60 -19.72
N TYR A 570 5.03 55.45 -20.25
CA TYR A 570 4.52 56.24 -21.38
C TYR A 570 3.10 56.74 -21.13
N VAL A 571 2.71 57.83 -21.78
CA VAL A 571 1.34 58.37 -21.75
C VAL A 571 0.44 57.44 -22.57
N ARG A 572 -0.66 56.95 -21.98
CA ARG A 572 -1.53 55.92 -22.57
C ARG A 572 -2.03 56.30 -23.96
N ASP A 573 -2.50 57.53 -24.11
CA ASP A 573 -3.11 58.03 -25.34
C ASP A 573 -2.08 58.58 -26.35
N GLU A 574 -0.83 58.77 -25.91
CA GLU A 574 0.31 59.17 -26.76
C GLU A 574 1.59 58.38 -26.38
N PRO A 575 1.69 57.09 -26.76
CA PRO A 575 2.79 56.22 -26.31
C PRO A 575 4.21 56.63 -26.74
N ASP A 576 4.31 57.54 -27.72
CA ASP A 576 5.58 58.14 -28.14
C ASP A 576 6.12 59.18 -27.14
N THR A 577 5.26 59.68 -26.24
CA THR A 577 5.62 60.49 -25.08
C THR A 577 5.95 59.56 -23.91
N PHE A 578 7.25 59.31 -23.69
CA PHE A 578 7.71 58.34 -22.69
C PHE A 578 9.03 58.71 -22.02
N ILE A 579 9.30 58.02 -20.91
CA ILE A 579 10.62 57.92 -20.30
C ILE A 579 11.03 56.46 -20.13
N LYS A 580 12.31 56.14 -20.32
CA LYS A 580 12.78 54.75 -20.14
C LYS A 580 12.85 54.41 -18.66
N VAL A 581 12.52 53.17 -18.32
CA VAL A 581 12.65 52.66 -16.95
C VAL A 581 14.10 52.76 -16.46
N SER A 582 15.09 52.49 -17.32
CA SER A 582 16.53 52.66 -17.01
C SER A 582 16.88 54.07 -16.50
N ASP A 583 16.15 55.09 -16.96
CA ASP A 583 16.47 56.49 -16.69
C ASP A 583 15.85 56.99 -15.38
N ILE A 584 14.92 56.22 -14.79
CA ILE A 584 14.17 56.62 -13.58
C ILE A 584 14.18 55.59 -12.45
N CYS A 585 14.59 54.35 -12.71
CA CYS A 585 14.50 53.26 -11.73
C CYS A 585 15.32 53.49 -10.45
N HIS A 586 16.36 54.33 -10.50
CA HIS A 586 17.17 54.77 -9.35
C HIS A 586 16.94 56.24 -8.95
N GLY A 587 15.83 56.83 -9.38
CA GLY A 587 15.59 58.27 -9.36
C GLY A 587 15.90 58.92 -10.70
N TYR A 588 15.42 60.15 -10.89
CA TYR A 588 15.61 60.91 -12.13
C TYR A 588 16.49 62.13 -11.88
N LYS A 589 17.49 62.35 -12.74
CA LYS A 589 18.37 63.51 -12.70
C LYS A 589 18.13 64.40 -13.91
N TYR A 590 17.70 65.64 -13.66
CA TYR A 590 17.54 66.65 -14.70
C TYR A 590 18.90 67.06 -15.28
N THR A 591 18.88 67.65 -16.47
CA THR A 591 20.08 68.21 -17.12
C THR A 591 20.79 69.26 -16.27
N SER A 592 20.06 69.96 -15.40
CA SER A 592 20.61 70.93 -14.42
C SER A 592 21.43 70.31 -13.31
N GLY A 593 21.42 68.98 -13.17
CA GLY A 593 22.07 68.25 -12.07
C GLY A 593 21.17 68.01 -10.86
N TYR A 594 20.01 68.67 -10.78
CA TYR A 594 18.98 68.42 -9.76
C TYR A 594 18.39 67.02 -9.92
N ALA A 595 18.11 66.32 -8.82
CA ALA A 595 17.55 64.98 -8.83
C ALA A 595 16.27 64.87 -8.00
N ILE A 596 15.36 64.01 -8.44
CA ILE A 596 14.10 63.68 -7.77
C ILE A 596 13.89 62.18 -7.69
N GLY A 597 13.04 61.76 -6.77
CA GLY A 597 12.74 60.35 -6.55
C GLY A 597 13.82 59.61 -5.76
N ALA A 598 13.69 58.29 -5.73
CA ALA A 598 14.56 57.37 -5.02
C ALA A 598 14.58 56.03 -5.77
N PRO A 599 15.47 55.09 -5.41
CA PRO A 599 15.42 53.74 -5.96
C PRO A 599 14.06 53.08 -5.80
N ILE A 600 13.53 52.58 -6.92
CA ILE A 600 12.24 51.91 -6.97
C ILE A 600 12.41 50.47 -6.50
N VAL A 601 11.65 50.10 -5.46
CA VAL A 601 11.66 48.75 -4.89
C VAL A 601 10.22 48.28 -4.72
N GLY A 602 9.86 47.22 -5.44
CA GLY A 602 8.54 46.60 -5.34
C GLY A 602 8.48 45.61 -4.19
N ARG A 603 7.45 45.70 -3.35
CA ARG A 603 7.25 44.74 -2.24
C ARG A 603 5.85 44.19 -2.28
N GLY A 604 5.72 42.88 -2.13
CA GLY A 604 4.43 42.21 -2.14
C GLY A 604 4.38 41.01 -1.22
N HIS A 605 3.20 40.76 -0.67
CA HIS A 605 2.91 39.64 0.19
C HIS A 605 1.53 39.08 -0.12
N TYR A 606 1.33 37.81 0.20
CA TYR A 606 0.04 37.13 0.08
C TYR A 606 -0.08 36.04 1.14
N THR A 607 -1.25 35.98 1.78
CA THR A 607 -1.66 34.92 2.70
C THR A 607 -2.95 34.34 2.16
N LEU A 608 -3.11 33.02 2.30
CA LEU A 608 -4.36 32.35 1.93
C LEU A 608 -5.53 32.92 2.73
N ARG A 609 -6.70 32.95 2.10
CA ARG A 609 -7.91 33.57 2.68
C ARG A 609 -9.02 32.56 2.83
N HIS A 610 -9.88 32.80 3.83
CA HIS A 610 -11.13 32.07 4.02
C HIS A 610 -10.92 30.55 4.19
N ILE A 611 -9.94 30.16 5.00
CA ILE A 611 -9.68 28.78 5.41
C ILE A 611 -10.08 28.64 6.88
N THR A 612 -10.73 27.55 7.23
CA THR A 612 -11.11 27.20 8.61
C THR A 612 -10.63 25.79 8.94
N HIS A 613 -10.44 25.54 10.23
CA HIS A 613 -10.24 24.18 10.72
C HIS A 613 -11.53 23.35 10.59
N LEU A 614 -11.39 22.04 10.80
CA LEU A 614 -12.51 21.12 10.84
C LEU A 614 -13.05 21.04 12.26
N GLU A 615 -14.37 21.03 12.39
CA GLU A 615 -15.02 20.59 13.61
C GLU A 615 -14.72 19.11 13.86
N HIS A 616 -14.29 18.76 15.08
CA HIS A 616 -13.76 17.43 15.40
C HIS A 616 -14.76 16.28 15.16
N ASP A 617 -16.00 16.42 15.64
CA ASP A 617 -16.97 15.32 15.61
C ASP A 617 -17.74 15.21 14.30
N THR A 618 -17.80 16.30 13.52
CA THR A 618 -18.62 16.39 12.29
C THR A 618 -17.77 16.47 11.02
N GLY A 619 -16.55 17.01 11.10
CA GLY A 619 -15.69 17.26 9.95
C GLY A 619 -16.09 18.49 9.13
N VAL A 620 -17.00 19.33 9.62
CA VAL A 620 -17.44 20.54 8.91
C VAL A 620 -16.32 21.57 8.90
N GLY A 621 -16.04 22.14 7.72
CA GLY A 621 -15.07 23.21 7.59
C GLY A 621 -14.59 23.46 6.16
N LYS A 622 -13.72 24.45 6.01
CA LYS A 622 -13.07 24.82 4.75
C LYS A 622 -11.55 24.72 4.89
N PRO A 623 -10.97 23.52 4.77
CA PRO A 623 -9.53 23.30 5.02
C PRO A 623 -8.61 23.74 3.89
N GLY A 624 -9.16 24.05 2.70
CA GLY A 624 -8.39 24.44 1.53
C GLY A 624 -9.10 25.47 0.63
N PRO A 625 -8.38 26.08 -0.32
CA PRO A 625 -8.90 27.21 -1.10
C PRO A 625 -9.75 26.76 -2.30
N GLU A 626 -9.32 25.69 -2.96
CA GLU A 626 -9.95 25.15 -4.16
C GLU A 626 -9.75 23.63 -4.31
N TYR A 627 -10.52 23.04 -5.23
CA TYR A 627 -10.48 21.64 -5.63
C TYR A 627 -10.15 21.56 -7.13
N ALA A 628 -8.93 21.19 -7.46
CA ALA A 628 -8.59 20.87 -8.85
C ALA A 628 -9.02 19.43 -9.15
N VAL A 629 -9.50 19.17 -10.36
CA VAL A 629 -10.09 17.89 -10.77
C VAL A 629 -9.41 17.36 -12.02
N GLY A 630 -9.55 16.07 -12.29
CA GLY A 630 -9.05 15.46 -13.51
C GLY A 630 -9.55 14.04 -13.73
N ALA A 631 -9.30 13.54 -14.93
CA ALA A 631 -9.53 12.16 -15.33
C ALA A 631 -8.23 11.56 -15.87
N GLN A 632 -7.96 10.32 -15.51
CA GLN A 632 -6.73 9.60 -15.83
C GLN A 632 -7.05 8.21 -16.37
N GLY A 633 -6.14 7.67 -17.16
CA GLY A 633 -6.29 6.32 -17.69
C GLY A 633 -4.99 5.71 -18.13
N VAL A 634 -5.01 4.39 -18.31
CA VAL A 634 -3.88 3.62 -18.83
C VAL A 634 -4.34 2.61 -19.87
N GLU A 635 -3.45 2.31 -20.80
CA GLU A 635 -3.55 1.17 -21.71
C GLU A 635 -2.43 0.19 -21.43
N VAL A 636 -2.78 -1.06 -21.19
CA VAL A 636 -1.86 -2.11 -20.79
C VAL A 636 -1.95 -3.28 -21.76
N GLU A 637 -0.81 -3.81 -22.20
CA GLU A 637 -0.72 -5.15 -22.78
C GLU A 637 -0.54 -6.16 -21.65
N PHE A 638 -1.42 -7.14 -21.56
CA PHE A 638 -1.43 -8.14 -20.51
C PHE A 638 -1.26 -9.55 -21.08
N ASP A 639 -0.41 -10.35 -20.45
CA ASP A 639 -0.19 -11.76 -20.79
C ASP A 639 -1.07 -12.66 -19.91
N LEU A 640 -2.05 -13.33 -20.51
CA LEU A 640 -3.03 -14.17 -19.81
C LEU A 640 -2.43 -15.44 -19.19
N ARG A 641 -1.24 -15.86 -19.65
CA ARG A 641 -0.58 -17.07 -19.16
C ARG A 641 0.36 -16.76 -17.99
N ASP A 642 1.18 -15.73 -18.16
CA ASP A 642 2.27 -15.42 -17.23
C ASP A 642 1.91 -14.29 -16.25
N TYR A 643 0.75 -13.64 -16.41
CA TYR A 643 0.28 -12.49 -15.60
C TYR A 643 1.22 -11.28 -15.63
N THR A 644 2.21 -11.28 -16.53
CA THR A 644 3.08 -10.15 -16.82
C THR A 644 2.36 -9.11 -17.66
N TYR A 645 2.75 -7.85 -17.53
CA TYR A 645 2.15 -6.77 -18.30
C TYR A 645 3.15 -5.69 -18.70
N LYS A 646 2.79 -4.92 -19.73
CA LYS A 646 3.50 -3.72 -20.15
C LYS A 646 2.51 -2.56 -20.27
N ILE A 647 2.80 -1.46 -19.61
CA ILE A 647 2.04 -0.22 -19.76
C ILE A 647 2.45 0.40 -21.09
N LEU A 648 1.50 0.54 -22.01
CA LEU A 648 1.74 1.09 -23.35
C LEU A 648 1.60 2.60 -23.35
N LYS A 649 0.49 3.08 -22.77
CA LYS A 649 0.13 4.49 -22.73
C LYS A 649 -0.45 4.86 -21.38
N ALA A 650 -0.18 6.09 -20.95
CA ALA A 650 -0.79 6.69 -19.78
C ALA A 650 -1.35 8.05 -20.15
N TYR A 651 -2.55 8.35 -19.68
CA TYR A 651 -3.34 9.50 -20.07
C TYR A 651 -3.69 10.34 -18.85
N ALA A 652 -3.56 11.66 -18.95
CA ALA A 652 -4.03 12.58 -17.92
C ALA A 652 -4.68 13.80 -18.55
N VAL A 653 -5.94 14.06 -18.18
CA VAL A 653 -6.65 15.30 -18.47
C VAL A 653 -6.98 15.98 -17.14
N ILE A 654 -6.42 17.16 -16.92
CA ILE A 654 -6.51 17.84 -15.61
C ILE A 654 -7.00 19.27 -15.83
N ASP A 655 -7.96 19.72 -15.02
CA ASP A 655 -8.32 21.12 -14.95
C ASP A 655 -7.31 21.87 -14.08
N ILE A 656 -6.50 22.68 -14.74
CA ILE A 656 -5.42 23.43 -14.08
C ILE A 656 -5.68 24.93 -14.11
N GLY A 657 -6.91 25.33 -14.44
CA GLY A 657 -7.20 26.71 -14.81
C GLY A 657 -6.32 27.18 -15.95
N ARG A 658 -5.84 28.42 -15.89
CA ARG A 658 -4.99 28.98 -16.94
C ARG A 658 -3.64 28.26 -17.03
N VAL A 659 -3.31 27.74 -18.21
CA VAL A 659 -1.98 27.17 -18.49
C VAL A 659 -0.94 28.30 -18.54
N LEU A 660 -0.02 28.33 -17.57
CA LEU A 660 1.01 29.39 -17.49
C LEU A 660 2.21 29.11 -18.41
N ASN A 661 2.66 27.85 -18.47
CA ASN A 661 3.76 27.39 -19.32
C ASN A 661 3.49 25.96 -19.78
N GLU A 662 3.18 25.79 -21.06
CA GLU A 662 2.64 24.53 -21.58
C GLU A 662 3.61 23.34 -21.43
N LYS A 663 4.85 23.46 -21.92
CA LYS A 663 5.84 22.37 -21.80
C LYS A 663 6.21 22.07 -20.35
N ALA A 664 6.33 23.08 -19.49
CA ALA A 664 6.61 22.86 -18.07
C ALA A 664 5.46 22.14 -17.38
N ALA A 665 4.20 22.54 -17.65
CA ALA A 665 3.01 21.88 -17.12
C ALA A 665 2.93 20.41 -17.57
N LYS A 666 3.11 20.13 -18.87
CA LYS A 666 3.17 18.76 -19.40
C LYS A 666 4.26 17.94 -18.73
N GLY A 667 5.48 18.47 -18.64
CA GLY A 667 6.60 17.78 -17.98
C GLY A 667 6.36 17.51 -16.49
N GLN A 668 5.71 18.43 -15.77
CA GLN A 668 5.33 18.21 -14.36
C GLN A 668 4.32 17.08 -14.20
N VAL A 669 3.32 17.02 -15.08
CA VAL A 669 2.31 15.96 -15.08
C VAL A 669 2.92 14.63 -15.49
N MET A 670 3.72 14.57 -16.55
CA MET A 670 4.40 13.33 -16.99
C MET A 670 5.27 12.73 -15.86
N GLY A 671 6.06 13.56 -15.19
CA GLY A 671 6.87 13.09 -14.06
C GLY A 671 6.01 12.59 -12.88
N ALA A 672 4.85 13.20 -12.65
CA ALA A 672 3.90 12.75 -11.64
C ALA A 672 3.23 11.42 -12.04
N MET A 673 2.84 11.28 -13.32
CA MET A 673 2.27 10.05 -13.86
C MET A 673 3.25 8.88 -13.70
N SER A 674 4.52 9.10 -14.02
CA SER A 674 5.58 8.11 -13.80
C SER A 674 5.62 7.64 -12.35
N MET A 675 5.65 8.57 -11.40
CA MET A 675 5.70 8.26 -9.98
C MET A 675 4.43 7.50 -9.51
N GLY A 676 3.25 7.86 -10.01
CA GLY A 676 2.00 7.15 -9.67
C GLY A 676 1.93 5.73 -10.25
N LEU A 677 2.43 5.52 -11.46
CA LEU A 677 2.52 4.18 -12.04
C LEU A 677 3.54 3.31 -11.31
N ASN A 678 4.65 3.89 -10.85
CA ASN A 678 5.64 3.18 -10.03
C ASN A 678 5.05 2.75 -8.68
N PHE A 679 4.39 3.68 -7.98
CA PHE A 679 3.67 3.40 -6.73
C PHE A 679 2.65 2.26 -6.91
N GLY A 680 1.88 2.29 -8.00
CA GLY A 680 0.93 1.23 -8.30
C GLY A 680 1.56 -0.12 -8.68
N SER A 681 2.76 -0.16 -9.23
CA SER A 681 3.32 -1.37 -9.88
C SER A 681 4.43 -2.07 -9.12
N SER A 682 5.31 -1.35 -8.42
CA SER A 682 6.57 -1.93 -7.94
C SER A 682 7.22 -1.22 -6.75
N GLU A 683 6.92 0.04 -6.49
CA GLU A 683 7.56 0.82 -5.42
C GLU A 683 6.87 0.58 -4.07
N THR A 684 7.45 -0.29 -3.25
CA THR A 684 7.05 -0.52 -1.85
C THR A 684 8.23 -1.02 -1.03
N PHE A 685 8.18 -0.85 0.29
CA PHE A 685 9.07 -1.57 1.19
C PHE A 685 8.57 -2.99 1.44
N VAL A 686 9.52 -3.92 1.54
CA VAL A 686 9.27 -5.28 2.00
C VAL A 686 9.79 -5.41 3.42
N PHE A 687 8.91 -5.76 4.35
CA PHE A 687 9.23 -5.97 5.76
C PHE A 687 9.31 -7.47 6.08
N ASN A 688 10.21 -7.86 6.98
CA ASN A 688 10.16 -9.20 7.59
C ASN A 688 9.26 -9.19 8.85
N GLU A 689 9.15 -10.35 9.52
CA GLU A 689 8.36 -10.50 10.76
C GLU A 689 8.89 -9.64 11.91
N ASP A 690 10.18 -9.28 11.89
CA ASP A 690 10.83 -8.40 12.87
C ASP A 690 10.75 -6.90 12.52
N GLY A 691 9.97 -6.51 11.50
CA GLY A 691 9.79 -5.12 11.07
C GLY A 691 10.98 -4.49 10.36
N GLN A 692 11.94 -5.28 9.89
CA GLN A 692 13.11 -4.80 9.15
C GLN A 692 12.83 -4.64 7.65
N VAL A 693 13.28 -3.53 7.08
CA VAL A 693 13.21 -3.26 5.62
C VAL A 693 14.24 -4.12 4.88
N LEU A 694 13.76 -5.02 4.00
CA LEU A 694 14.59 -5.99 3.27
C LEU A 694 15.14 -5.47 1.94
N ASN A 695 14.55 -4.42 1.37
CA ASN A 695 14.88 -3.90 0.05
C ASN A 695 15.43 -2.44 0.02
N PRO A 696 16.31 -1.98 0.93
CA PRO A 696 16.75 -0.58 1.03
C PRO A 696 17.78 -0.16 -0.04
N ARG A 697 17.74 -0.75 -1.24
CA ARG A 697 18.71 -0.54 -2.33
C ARG A 697 17.98 -0.44 -3.66
N LEU A 698 18.41 0.43 -4.56
CA LEU A 698 17.79 0.61 -5.90
C LEU A 698 17.86 -0.63 -6.82
N ARG A 699 18.60 -1.67 -6.41
CA ARG A 699 18.59 -2.97 -7.10
C ARG A 699 17.34 -3.79 -6.76
N THR A 700 16.81 -3.63 -5.55
CA THR A 700 15.70 -4.42 -4.98
C THR A 700 14.43 -3.60 -4.78
N TYR A 701 14.56 -2.28 -4.60
CA TYR A 701 13.49 -1.31 -4.75
C TYR A 701 13.57 -0.79 -6.19
N THR A 702 12.62 -1.18 -7.03
CA THR A 702 12.78 -1.13 -8.49
C THR A 702 11.91 -0.04 -9.13
N PRO A 703 12.37 1.22 -9.15
CA PRO A 703 11.70 2.24 -9.95
C PRO A 703 11.87 1.95 -11.44
N PHE A 704 11.00 2.54 -12.26
CA PHE A 704 11.07 2.49 -13.72
C PHE A 704 12.43 2.94 -14.21
N ARG A 705 12.97 2.15 -15.14
CA ARG A 705 14.21 2.43 -15.85
C ARG A 705 13.89 3.01 -17.21
N TYR A 706 14.95 3.47 -17.88
CA TYR A 706 14.86 3.81 -19.29
C TYR A 706 14.36 2.60 -20.10
N GLY A 707 13.25 2.77 -20.81
CA GLY A 707 12.57 1.71 -21.55
C GLY A 707 11.29 1.18 -20.89
N ASP A 708 11.10 1.37 -19.59
CA ASP A 708 9.89 0.95 -18.86
C ASP A 708 8.75 1.98 -19.00
N HIS A 709 9.10 3.24 -19.28
CA HIS A 709 8.13 4.33 -19.39
C HIS A 709 7.16 4.14 -20.56
N PRO A 710 5.84 4.30 -20.33
CA PRO A 710 4.84 4.33 -21.40
C PRO A 710 4.92 5.64 -22.21
N GLU A 711 4.15 5.70 -23.30
CA GLU A 711 3.82 6.98 -23.92
C GLU A 711 2.92 7.79 -22.97
N TYR A 712 3.38 8.96 -22.54
CA TYR A 712 2.58 9.86 -21.69
C TYR A 712 1.81 10.87 -22.53
N ILE A 713 0.49 10.87 -22.41
CA ILE A 713 -0.44 11.74 -23.13
C ILE A 713 -1.12 12.67 -22.12
N VAL A 714 -0.85 13.97 -22.24
CA VAL A 714 -1.32 14.99 -21.29
C VAL A 714 -2.10 16.07 -22.03
N ASP A 715 -3.31 16.35 -21.55
CA ASP A 715 -4.13 17.49 -21.99
C ASP A 715 -4.70 18.25 -20.78
N PHE A 716 -5.18 19.47 -21.01
CA PHE A 716 -5.67 20.36 -19.96
C PHE A 716 -7.09 20.85 -20.21
N VAL A 717 -7.80 21.10 -19.12
CA VAL A 717 -9.01 21.92 -19.09
C VAL A 717 -8.66 23.24 -18.41
N GLU A 718 -9.21 24.35 -18.91
CA GLU A 718 -8.95 25.69 -18.39
C GLU A 718 -10.21 26.30 -17.76
N THR A 719 -10.47 26.01 -16.48
CA THR A 719 -11.47 26.75 -15.68
C THR A 719 -10.77 27.71 -14.71
N PRO A 720 -10.72 29.03 -15.01
CA PRO A 720 -9.91 29.98 -14.25
C PRO A 720 -10.25 30.01 -12.75
N HIS A 721 -9.22 29.90 -11.91
CA HIS A 721 -9.36 30.13 -10.48
C HIS A 721 -9.14 31.61 -10.15
N ILE A 722 -10.14 32.28 -9.56
CA ILE A 722 -10.10 33.71 -9.24
C ILE A 722 -8.90 34.11 -8.35
N ASP A 723 -8.46 33.21 -7.48
CA ASP A 723 -7.31 33.44 -6.60
C ASP A 723 -5.96 33.06 -7.21
N GLY A 724 -6.00 32.41 -8.36
CA GLY A 724 -4.82 32.06 -9.14
C GLY A 724 -4.19 33.27 -9.85
N PRO A 725 -2.86 33.40 -9.87
CA PRO A 725 -2.21 34.37 -10.75
C PRO A 725 -2.59 34.04 -12.21
N TYR A 726 -3.19 35.03 -12.89
CA TYR A 726 -3.77 34.87 -14.23
C TYR A 726 -4.78 33.72 -14.37
N GLY A 727 -5.42 33.28 -13.28
CA GLY A 727 -6.41 32.20 -13.32
C GLY A 727 -5.84 30.78 -13.22
N GLY A 728 -4.54 30.61 -12.97
CA GLY A 728 -3.89 29.29 -12.87
C GLY A 728 -4.15 28.58 -11.54
N ARG A 729 -4.24 27.24 -11.56
CA ARG A 729 -4.28 26.36 -10.38
C ARG A 729 -2.92 25.70 -10.15
N GLY A 730 -2.74 25.11 -8.97
CA GLY A 730 -1.57 24.26 -8.69
C GLY A 730 -1.61 22.96 -9.52
N ILE A 731 -0.47 22.55 -10.08
CA ILE A 731 -0.35 21.31 -10.89
C ILE A 731 0.76 20.36 -10.38
N GLY A 732 1.42 20.73 -9.29
CA GLY A 732 2.60 20.04 -8.79
C GLY A 732 2.36 18.57 -8.45
N GLU A 733 1.14 18.13 -8.15
CA GLU A 733 0.88 16.78 -7.63
C GLU A 733 -0.11 15.95 -8.47
N HIS A 734 -1.02 16.61 -9.19
CA HIS A 734 -2.23 16.00 -9.76
C HIS A 734 -1.98 14.86 -10.75
N GLY A 735 -0.87 14.87 -11.49
CA GLY A 735 -0.59 13.81 -12.48
C GLY A 735 -0.34 12.42 -11.87
N LEU A 736 -0.06 12.33 -10.57
CA LEU A 736 0.19 11.07 -9.86
C LEU A 736 -1.09 10.38 -9.40
N ILE A 737 -2.05 11.17 -8.94
CA ILE A 737 -3.05 10.79 -7.94
C ILE A 737 -3.91 9.57 -8.34
N GLY A 738 -4.46 9.56 -9.56
CA GLY A 738 -5.34 8.48 -10.03
C GLY A 738 -4.61 7.33 -10.73
N MET A 739 -3.32 7.46 -11.03
CA MET A 739 -2.57 6.46 -11.80
C MET A 739 -2.55 5.06 -11.17
N PRO A 740 -2.36 4.89 -9.85
CA PRO A 740 -2.42 3.57 -9.22
C PRO A 740 -3.77 2.89 -9.44
N ALA A 741 -4.87 3.64 -9.28
CA ALA A 741 -6.23 3.14 -9.48
C ALA A 741 -6.50 2.77 -10.94
N ALA A 742 -6.14 3.65 -11.89
CA ALA A 742 -6.31 3.37 -13.31
C ALA A 742 -5.57 2.09 -13.73
N LEU A 743 -4.34 1.90 -13.23
CA LEU A 743 -3.56 0.68 -13.46
C LEU A 743 -4.25 -0.55 -12.87
N ALA A 744 -4.62 -0.50 -11.60
CA ALA A 744 -5.31 -1.60 -10.94
C ALA A 744 -6.67 -1.94 -11.58
N ASN A 745 -7.44 -0.94 -12.03
CA ASN A 745 -8.69 -1.14 -12.76
C ASN A 745 -8.44 -1.90 -14.08
N SER A 746 -7.40 -1.51 -14.84
CA SER A 746 -7.04 -2.21 -16.08
C SER A 746 -6.61 -3.67 -15.83
N LEU A 747 -5.79 -3.90 -14.81
CA LEU A 747 -5.24 -5.22 -14.50
C LEU A 747 -6.27 -6.13 -13.85
N SER A 748 -7.18 -5.59 -13.03
CA SER A 748 -8.30 -6.35 -12.45
C SER A 748 -9.23 -6.87 -13.55
N LEU A 749 -9.53 -6.01 -14.52
CA LEU A 749 -10.31 -6.40 -15.70
C LEU A 749 -9.57 -7.44 -16.55
N ALA A 750 -8.25 -7.28 -16.75
CA ALA A 750 -7.44 -8.20 -17.53
C ALA A 750 -7.32 -9.59 -16.88
N ALA A 751 -7.09 -9.64 -15.56
CA ALA A 751 -6.95 -10.89 -14.80
C ALA A 751 -8.32 -11.51 -14.44
N GLY A 752 -9.39 -10.73 -14.46
CA GLY A 752 -10.73 -11.14 -14.02
C GLY A 752 -10.79 -11.44 -12.52
N VAL A 753 -10.09 -10.65 -11.71
CA VAL A 753 -10.08 -10.68 -10.23
C VAL A 753 -9.90 -9.27 -9.70
N ASP A 754 -10.34 -9.01 -8.48
CA ASP A 754 -10.20 -7.70 -7.85
C ASP A 754 -8.80 -7.52 -7.23
N LEU A 755 -7.96 -6.70 -7.87
CA LEU A 755 -6.65 -6.36 -7.34
C LEU A 755 -6.78 -5.17 -6.38
N ASN A 756 -6.82 -5.48 -5.09
CA ASN A 756 -7.07 -4.50 -4.02
C ASN A 756 -5.82 -4.22 -3.16
N GLN A 757 -4.69 -4.84 -3.50
CA GLN A 757 -3.41 -4.64 -2.83
C GLN A 757 -2.37 -4.10 -3.81
N LEU A 758 -1.52 -3.19 -3.35
CA LEU A 758 -0.32 -2.74 -4.07
C LEU A 758 0.94 -3.30 -3.40
N PRO A 759 2.03 -3.53 -4.15
CA PRO A 759 2.20 -3.26 -5.58
C PRO A 759 1.67 -4.36 -6.50
N LEU A 760 1.21 -3.97 -7.69
CA LEU A 760 0.63 -4.86 -8.72
C LEU A 760 1.72 -5.63 -9.48
N THR A 761 2.47 -6.47 -8.79
CA THR A 761 3.49 -7.33 -9.39
C THR A 761 2.84 -8.52 -10.12
N PRO A 762 3.48 -9.10 -11.16
CA PRO A 762 2.98 -10.31 -11.79
C PRO A 762 2.75 -11.47 -10.80
N GLU A 763 3.58 -11.56 -9.75
CA GLU A 763 3.42 -12.54 -8.69
C GLU A 763 2.14 -12.33 -7.89
N LEU A 764 1.86 -11.09 -7.45
CA LEU A 764 0.61 -10.77 -6.75
C LEU A 764 -0.61 -11.11 -7.63
N ILE A 765 -0.60 -10.70 -8.89
CA ILE A 765 -1.73 -10.93 -9.82
C ILE A 765 -1.97 -12.44 -10.00
N TRP A 766 -0.89 -13.23 -10.14
CA TRP A 766 -0.99 -14.68 -10.22
C TRP A 766 -1.54 -15.30 -8.93
N GLN A 767 -1.07 -14.84 -7.76
CA GLN A 767 -1.53 -15.32 -6.46
C GLN A 767 -3.03 -15.06 -6.27
N GLU A 768 -3.51 -13.84 -6.57
CA GLU A 768 -4.93 -13.47 -6.50
C GLU A 768 -5.78 -14.33 -7.44
N LYS A 769 -5.32 -14.52 -8.69
CA LYS A 769 -6.04 -15.37 -9.64
C LYS A 769 -6.12 -16.82 -9.17
N LYS A 770 -5.02 -17.34 -8.65
CA LYS A 770 -4.93 -18.71 -8.13
C LYS A 770 -5.82 -18.88 -6.90
N ALA A 771 -5.88 -17.91 -6.00
CA ALA A 771 -6.75 -17.94 -4.82
C ALA A 771 -8.21 -18.07 -5.23
N VAL A 772 -8.67 -17.27 -6.18
CA VAL A 772 -10.05 -17.35 -6.73
C VAL A 772 -10.32 -18.71 -7.37
N LEU A 773 -9.38 -19.26 -8.14
CA LEU A 773 -9.51 -20.62 -8.70
C LEU A 773 -9.55 -21.72 -7.62
N LEU A 774 -9.11 -21.43 -6.40
CA LEU A 774 -9.09 -22.35 -5.27
C LEU A 774 -10.27 -22.17 -4.29
N MET A 775 -11.11 -21.14 -4.44
CA MET A 775 -12.26 -20.87 -3.57
C MET A 775 -13.44 -21.83 -3.80
N ILE A 776 -14.19 -22.13 -2.74
CA ILE A 776 -15.44 -22.89 -2.79
C ILE A 776 -16.54 -21.97 -3.34
N SER A 777 -17.38 -22.46 -4.26
CA SER A 777 -18.31 -21.62 -5.04
C SER A 777 -19.61 -21.23 -4.33
N PHE A 778 -19.71 -21.41 -3.00
CA PHE A 778 -20.91 -21.12 -2.20
C PHE A 778 -20.55 -20.71 -0.78
N GLU A 779 -21.38 -19.85 -0.18
CA GLU A 779 -21.27 -19.44 1.22
C GLU A 779 -21.95 -20.44 2.16
N PHE A 780 -21.39 -20.59 3.36
CA PHE A 780 -21.93 -21.43 4.42
C PHE A 780 -21.53 -20.90 5.80
N GLU A 781 -22.35 -21.18 6.81
CA GLU A 781 -22.02 -20.92 8.21
C GLU A 781 -21.07 -22.02 8.73
N TYR A 782 -20.08 -21.67 9.56
CA TYR A 782 -19.12 -22.64 10.11
C TYR A 782 -19.23 -22.71 11.63
N TYR A 783 -19.37 -23.92 12.16
CA TYR A 783 -19.52 -24.20 13.57
C TYR A 783 -18.54 -25.26 14.05
N LYS A 784 -18.05 -25.13 15.28
CA LYS A 784 -17.10 -26.07 15.90
C LYS A 784 -17.53 -26.45 17.33
N PRO A 785 -18.47 -27.40 17.48
CA PRO A 785 -18.99 -27.81 18.78
C PRO A 785 -17.92 -28.51 19.63
N ALA A 786 -17.98 -28.32 20.95
CA ALA A 786 -17.06 -28.91 21.92
C ALA A 786 -17.51 -30.31 22.40
N SER A 787 -18.76 -30.71 22.13
CA SER A 787 -19.31 -32.00 22.57
C SER A 787 -20.25 -32.65 21.54
N ILE A 788 -20.47 -33.96 21.69
CA ILE A 788 -21.39 -34.74 20.85
C ILE A 788 -22.84 -34.22 20.95
N ILE A 789 -23.28 -33.85 22.15
CA ILE A 789 -24.64 -33.33 22.40
C ILE A 789 -24.82 -31.98 21.70
N GLU A 790 -23.80 -31.12 21.76
CA GLU A 790 -23.82 -29.82 21.09
C GLU A 790 -23.88 -30.00 19.56
N ALA A 791 -23.05 -30.89 19.01
CA ALA A 791 -23.02 -31.17 17.58
C ALA A 791 -24.37 -31.67 17.04
N THR A 792 -24.98 -32.64 17.73
CA THR A 792 -26.27 -33.23 17.33
C THR A 792 -27.45 -32.26 17.48
N THR A 793 -27.46 -31.47 18.56
CA THR A 793 -28.45 -30.40 18.76
C THR A 793 -28.33 -29.33 17.66
N LEU A 794 -27.10 -28.91 17.37
CA LEU A 794 -26.81 -27.90 16.37
C LEU A 794 -27.24 -28.34 14.97
N PHE A 795 -26.90 -29.57 14.57
CA PHE A 795 -27.36 -30.13 13.30
C PHE A 795 -28.88 -30.06 13.16
N GLN A 796 -29.61 -30.45 14.20
CA GLN A 796 -31.07 -30.39 14.16
C GLN A 796 -31.59 -28.96 13.99
N SER A 797 -31.03 -27.99 14.73
CA SER A 797 -31.45 -26.58 14.61
C SER A 797 -31.19 -26.02 13.20
N LEU A 798 -30.05 -26.35 12.61
CA LEU A 798 -29.66 -25.87 11.28
C LEU A 798 -30.48 -26.55 10.18
N ASP A 799 -30.77 -27.85 10.33
CA ASP A 799 -31.62 -28.57 9.39
C ASP A 799 -33.07 -28.05 9.41
N GLN A 800 -33.61 -27.74 10.60
CA GLN A 800 -34.91 -27.09 10.75
C GLN A 800 -34.94 -25.67 10.17
N ALA A 801 -33.81 -24.97 10.17
CA ALA A 801 -33.64 -23.68 9.51
C ALA A 801 -33.43 -23.79 7.99
N GLY A 802 -33.49 -25.00 7.41
CA GLY A 802 -33.32 -25.23 5.98
C GLY A 802 -31.89 -25.05 5.46
N LYS A 803 -30.88 -25.14 6.34
CA LYS A 803 -29.47 -24.90 6.02
C LYS A 803 -28.74 -26.13 5.45
N ASP A 804 -29.39 -27.29 5.39
CA ASP A 804 -28.80 -28.57 4.94
C ASP A 804 -27.40 -28.82 5.54
N PRO A 805 -27.29 -28.89 6.89
CA PRO A 805 -26.00 -28.93 7.57
C PRO A 805 -25.24 -30.22 7.28
N MET A 806 -23.91 -30.13 7.28
CA MET A 806 -23.01 -31.28 7.08
C MET A 806 -21.95 -31.37 8.17
N TYR A 807 -21.74 -32.57 8.71
CA TYR A 807 -20.61 -32.83 9.60
C TYR A 807 -19.32 -33.05 8.83
N VAL A 808 -18.21 -32.52 9.34
CA VAL A 808 -16.87 -32.78 8.83
C VAL A 808 -15.92 -33.16 9.97
N SER A 809 -15.25 -34.30 9.83
CA SER A 809 -14.07 -34.64 10.64
C SER A 809 -12.77 -34.35 9.88
N GLY A 810 -12.86 -34.05 8.59
CA GLY A 810 -11.82 -33.58 7.68
C GLY A 810 -12.48 -32.99 6.43
N ALA A 811 -11.95 -31.90 5.87
CA ALA A 811 -12.65 -31.07 4.86
C ALA A 811 -12.00 -31.13 3.46
N THR A 812 -11.19 -32.15 3.18
CA THR A 812 -10.44 -32.24 1.90
C THR A 812 -11.37 -32.34 0.69
N GLU A 813 -12.53 -32.98 0.85
CA GLU A 813 -13.56 -33.11 -0.20
C GLU A 813 -14.49 -31.91 -0.28
N LEU A 814 -14.80 -31.24 0.84
CA LEU A 814 -15.58 -30.00 0.84
C LEU A 814 -14.95 -28.96 -0.10
N ILE A 815 -13.61 -28.86 -0.05
CA ILE A 815 -12.85 -27.98 -0.94
C ILE A 815 -12.94 -28.49 -2.40
N THR A 816 -12.71 -29.78 -2.63
CA THR A 816 -12.57 -30.33 -3.99
C THR A 816 -13.91 -30.40 -4.73
N LEU A 817 -14.95 -30.94 -4.10
CA LEU A 817 -16.30 -31.06 -4.66
C LEU A 817 -17.07 -29.74 -4.61
N GLY A 818 -16.80 -28.90 -3.60
CA GLY A 818 -17.40 -27.58 -3.49
C GLY A 818 -16.93 -26.61 -4.56
N ARG A 819 -15.70 -26.75 -5.07
CA ARG A 819 -15.19 -25.97 -6.22
C ARG A 819 -15.94 -26.23 -7.52
N VAL A 820 -16.33 -27.49 -7.76
CA VAL A 820 -17.04 -27.92 -8.98
C VAL A 820 -18.55 -27.93 -8.79
N ASN A 821 -19.05 -27.29 -7.72
CA ASN A 821 -20.46 -27.18 -7.41
C ASN A 821 -21.20 -28.53 -7.27
N GLN A 822 -20.45 -29.61 -7.02
CA GLN A 822 -20.99 -30.97 -6.82
C GLN A 822 -21.37 -31.24 -5.36
N LEU A 823 -20.96 -30.36 -4.46
CA LEU A 823 -21.34 -30.36 -3.05
C LEU A 823 -21.74 -28.93 -2.67
N LYS A 824 -22.88 -28.77 -1.99
CA LYS A 824 -23.37 -27.51 -1.43
C LYS A 824 -23.92 -27.78 -0.04
N SER A 825 -23.74 -26.85 0.88
CA SER A 825 -24.34 -26.87 2.21
C SER A 825 -24.45 -25.43 2.70
N GLY A 826 -25.49 -25.11 3.47
CA GLY A 826 -25.63 -23.80 4.12
C GLY A 826 -24.95 -23.74 5.49
N ALA A 827 -24.53 -24.87 6.06
CA ALA A 827 -23.80 -24.89 7.33
C ALA A 827 -22.86 -26.12 7.48
N ILE A 828 -21.65 -25.88 7.95
CA ILE A 828 -20.62 -26.91 8.20
C ILE A 828 -20.39 -27.03 9.71
N ILE A 829 -20.45 -28.26 10.22
CA ILE A 829 -20.19 -28.59 11.63
C ILE A 829 -18.89 -29.38 11.72
N ASP A 830 -17.83 -28.75 12.24
CA ASP A 830 -16.51 -29.35 12.40
C ASP A 830 -16.40 -30.14 13.72
N LEU A 831 -16.25 -31.45 13.59
CA LEU A 831 -16.17 -32.39 14.70
C LEU A 831 -14.85 -32.30 15.47
N LYS A 832 -13.88 -31.49 15.03
CA LYS A 832 -12.58 -31.31 15.68
C LYS A 832 -12.63 -30.50 16.99
N GLY A 833 -13.80 -30.15 17.50
CA GLY A 833 -13.94 -29.67 18.89
C GLY A 833 -14.26 -30.79 19.88
N ILE A 834 -14.66 -31.98 19.41
CA ILE A 834 -15.15 -33.09 20.24
C ILE A 834 -13.97 -33.99 20.63
N SER A 835 -13.74 -34.15 21.94
CA SER A 835 -12.58 -34.88 22.46
C SER A 835 -12.55 -36.36 22.07
N GLU A 836 -13.71 -37.00 22.04
CA GLU A 836 -13.91 -38.41 21.69
C GLU A 836 -13.50 -38.69 20.24
N CYS A 837 -13.68 -37.70 19.35
CA CYS A 837 -13.26 -37.79 17.96
C CYS A 837 -11.72 -37.74 17.81
N PHE A 838 -10.97 -37.36 18.85
CA PHE A 838 -9.50 -37.34 18.86
C PHE A 838 -8.86 -38.47 19.65
N GLU A 839 -9.63 -39.38 20.24
CA GLU A 839 -9.01 -40.46 21.00
C GLU A 839 -8.11 -41.33 20.12
N LEU A 840 -6.95 -41.69 20.65
CA LEU A 840 -6.01 -42.59 20.01
C LEU A 840 -5.31 -43.38 21.11
N LYS A 841 -5.90 -44.50 21.50
CA LYS A 841 -5.47 -45.28 22.69
C LYS A 841 -5.75 -46.76 22.52
N MET A 842 -5.09 -47.55 23.36
CA MET A 842 -5.42 -48.97 23.59
C MET A 842 -6.05 -49.08 24.97
N ASP A 843 -7.29 -49.58 25.03
CA ASP A 843 -8.05 -49.78 26.26
C ASP A 843 -8.25 -51.28 26.50
N GLY A 844 -7.34 -51.87 27.29
CA GLY A 844 -7.36 -53.28 27.70
C GLY A 844 -7.36 -54.25 26.52
N THR A 845 -8.54 -54.54 25.98
CA THR A 845 -8.79 -55.51 24.90
C THR A 845 -9.06 -54.86 23.53
N ASN A 846 -9.12 -53.52 23.43
CA ASN A 846 -9.50 -52.81 22.22
C ASN A 846 -8.55 -51.65 21.86
N ILE A 847 -8.44 -51.35 20.57
CA ILE A 847 -7.79 -50.16 20.02
C ILE A 847 -8.87 -49.18 19.62
N ILE A 848 -8.75 -47.93 20.06
CA ILE A 848 -9.72 -46.86 19.80
C ILE A 848 -9.06 -45.82 18.89
N LEU A 849 -9.68 -45.58 17.73
CA LEU A 849 -9.22 -44.65 16.71
C LEU A 849 -10.30 -43.58 16.45
N GLY A 850 -10.09 -42.36 16.92
CA GLY A 850 -11.01 -41.25 16.77
C GLY A 850 -11.14 -40.76 15.32
N ALA A 851 -12.35 -40.40 14.92
CA ALA A 851 -12.67 -40.00 13.54
C ALA A 851 -11.99 -38.71 13.09
N ALA A 852 -11.70 -37.78 14.00
CA ALA A 852 -10.98 -36.54 13.72
C ALA A 852 -9.46 -36.68 13.78
N GLN A 853 -8.92 -37.86 14.11
CA GLN A 853 -7.48 -38.07 14.09
C GLN A 853 -6.92 -38.07 12.67
N SER A 854 -5.84 -37.31 12.46
CA SER A 854 -5.11 -37.32 11.19
C SER A 854 -4.49 -38.70 10.93
N LEU A 855 -4.41 -39.10 9.66
CA LEU A 855 -3.81 -40.37 9.29
C LEU A 855 -2.33 -40.45 9.71
N THR A 856 -1.61 -39.33 9.69
CA THR A 856 -0.23 -39.26 10.20
C THR A 856 -0.16 -39.63 11.68
N LYS A 857 -1.05 -39.08 12.52
CA LYS A 857 -1.06 -39.38 13.97
C LYS A 857 -1.39 -40.84 14.27
N ILE A 858 -2.34 -41.43 13.53
CA ILE A 858 -2.68 -42.86 13.66
C ILE A 858 -1.46 -43.73 13.33
N ARG A 859 -0.79 -43.42 12.21
CA ARG A 859 0.45 -44.12 11.81
C ARG A 859 1.52 -44.00 12.88
N ASP A 860 1.80 -42.79 13.34
CA ASP A 860 2.89 -42.51 14.28
C ASP A 860 2.65 -43.17 15.65
N ALA A 861 1.38 -43.33 16.05
CA ALA A 861 1.04 -44.04 17.28
C ALA A 861 1.33 -45.55 17.20
N GLY A 862 1.43 -46.13 15.99
CA GLY A 862 1.87 -47.53 15.84
C GLY A 862 0.87 -48.58 16.30
N LEU A 863 -0.36 -48.20 16.70
CA LEU A 863 -1.28 -49.08 17.43
C LEU A 863 -1.90 -50.20 16.57
N PHE A 864 -2.03 -50.01 15.26
CA PHE A 864 -2.62 -51.00 14.35
C PHE A 864 -1.78 -51.15 13.07
N PRO A 865 -0.81 -52.10 13.03
CA PRO A 865 0.16 -52.22 11.93
C PRO A 865 -0.46 -52.39 10.54
N PHE A 866 -1.55 -53.15 10.43
CA PHE A 866 -2.24 -53.37 9.15
C PHE A 866 -2.83 -52.08 8.59
N LEU A 867 -3.49 -51.27 9.43
CA LEU A 867 -3.99 -49.95 9.04
C LEU A 867 -2.84 -48.98 8.73
N ASN A 868 -1.75 -49.03 9.49
CA ASN A 868 -0.58 -48.17 9.24
C ASN A 868 0.02 -48.41 7.85
N LYS A 869 0.10 -49.68 7.42
CA LYS A 869 0.56 -50.03 6.08
C LYS A 869 -0.33 -49.41 5.00
N ALA A 870 -1.65 -49.53 5.15
CA ALA A 870 -2.60 -48.90 4.22
C ALA A 870 -2.51 -47.36 4.24
N ILE A 871 -2.30 -46.75 5.40
CA ILE A 871 -2.17 -45.29 5.56
C ILE A 871 -0.94 -44.74 4.83
N VAL A 872 0.22 -45.38 4.95
CA VAL A 872 1.47 -44.90 4.30
C VAL A 872 1.31 -44.81 2.78
N GLU A 873 0.42 -45.62 2.24
CA GLU A 873 0.12 -45.66 0.81
C GLU A 873 -0.90 -44.59 0.38
N ILE A 874 -1.53 -43.87 1.30
CA ILE A 874 -2.47 -42.76 1.05
C ILE A 874 -1.72 -41.42 1.03
N ALA A 875 -1.67 -40.77 -0.13
CA ALA A 875 -1.09 -39.43 -0.37
C ALA A 875 0.37 -39.25 0.10
N ASP A 876 0.92 -38.03 0.09
CA ASP A 876 2.20 -37.71 0.72
C ASP A 876 2.03 -37.35 2.20
N HIS A 877 3.16 -37.16 2.90
CA HIS A 877 3.16 -36.85 4.33
C HIS A 877 2.42 -35.54 4.67
N THR A 878 2.56 -34.50 3.86
CA THR A 878 1.93 -33.19 4.09
C THR A 878 0.42 -33.29 3.95
N ALA A 879 -0.06 -34.03 2.95
CA ALA A 879 -1.48 -34.29 2.77
C ALA A 879 -2.09 -35.12 3.91
N ARG A 880 -1.40 -36.18 4.37
CA ARG A 880 -1.87 -37.04 5.49
C ARG A 880 -2.00 -36.31 6.83
N ASN A 881 -1.27 -35.22 7.04
CA ASN A 881 -1.46 -34.36 8.22
C ASN A 881 -2.85 -33.69 8.24
N LYS A 882 -3.50 -33.55 7.08
CA LYS A 882 -4.82 -32.92 6.92
C LYS A 882 -5.95 -33.93 6.73
N ILE A 883 -5.66 -35.10 6.15
CA ILE A 883 -6.64 -36.19 5.98
C ILE A 883 -6.86 -36.87 7.34
N THR A 884 -8.11 -36.98 7.76
CA THR A 884 -8.50 -37.68 8.99
C THR A 884 -9.10 -39.05 8.69
N LEU A 885 -9.14 -39.94 9.68
CA LEU A 885 -9.73 -41.26 9.54
C LEU A 885 -11.19 -41.19 9.11
N GLY A 886 -12.01 -40.41 9.83
CA GLY A 886 -13.40 -40.19 9.47
C GLY A 886 -13.57 -39.46 8.14
N GLY A 887 -12.67 -38.51 7.83
CA GLY A 887 -12.66 -37.83 6.54
C GLY A 887 -12.38 -38.78 5.36
N ASN A 888 -11.60 -39.84 5.54
CA ASN A 888 -11.36 -40.85 4.50
C ASN A 888 -12.46 -41.93 4.45
N LEU A 889 -13.05 -42.31 5.59
CA LEU A 889 -14.10 -43.33 5.64
C LEU A 889 -15.47 -42.82 5.17
N CYS A 890 -15.84 -41.60 5.56
CA CYS A 890 -17.12 -40.96 5.21
C CYS A 890 -17.08 -40.22 3.86
N ALA A 891 -15.91 -40.20 3.23
CA ALA A 891 -15.66 -39.50 1.97
C ALA A 891 -16.54 -40.02 0.82
N ASN A 892 -16.77 -39.23 -0.23
CA ASN A 892 -17.49 -39.63 -1.45
C ASN A 892 -16.57 -39.92 -2.65
N ILE A 893 -15.26 -40.07 -2.45
CA ILE A 893 -14.30 -40.53 -3.48
C ILE A 893 -14.19 -42.06 -3.59
N ILE A 894 -13.70 -42.54 -4.73
CA ILE A 894 -13.48 -43.97 -5.03
C ILE A 894 -12.40 -44.60 -4.10
N TYR A 895 -11.42 -43.79 -3.69
CA TYR A 895 -10.20 -44.24 -3.00
C TYR A 895 -10.30 -44.02 -1.48
N ARG A 896 -10.70 -45.07 -0.76
CA ARG A 896 -10.85 -45.06 0.71
C ARG A 896 -10.13 -46.25 1.33
N GLU A 897 -8.80 -46.26 1.18
CA GLU A 897 -7.99 -47.41 1.54
C GLU A 897 -7.97 -47.71 3.04
N THR A 898 -8.30 -46.75 3.90
CA THR A 898 -8.46 -47.00 5.35
C THR A 898 -9.62 -47.95 5.65
N ALA A 899 -10.59 -48.10 4.74
CA ALA A 899 -11.69 -49.05 4.91
C ALA A 899 -11.24 -50.51 4.75
N LEU A 900 -10.18 -50.80 3.99
CA LEU A 900 -9.81 -52.18 3.65
C LEU A 900 -9.38 -53.00 4.87
N PRO A 901 -8.47 -52.52 5.74
CA PRO A 901 -8.13 -53.23 6.97
C PRO A 901 -9.33 -53.42 7.90
N LEU A 902 -10.25 -52.45 7.91
CA LEU A 902 -11.45 -52.48 8.76
C LEU A 902 -12.50 -53.49 8.24
N LEU A 903 -12.61 -53.69 6.93
CA LEU A 903 -13.46 -54.73 6.31
C LEU A 903 -12.98 -56.16 6.59
N LEU A 904 -11.68 -56.32 6.84
CA LEU A 904 -11.01 -57.61 7.01
C LEU A 904 -10.81 -58.01 8.47
N THR A 905 -11.16 -57.13 9.40
CA THR A 905 -11.05 -57.35 10.85
C THR A 905 -12.42 -57.27 11.51
N ASN A 906 -12.55 -57.71 12.76
CA ASN A 906 -13.78 -57.55 13.53
C ASN A 906 -13.95 -56.11 14.08
N SER A 907 -13.65 -55.11 13.24
CA SER A 907 -13.75 -53.70 13.59
C SER A 907 -15.20 -53.26 13.79
N GLN A 908 -15.41 -52.36 14.74
CA GLN A 908 -16.69 -51.72 15.03
C GLN A 908 -16.57 -50.21 14.85
N VAL A 909 -17.68 -49.55 14.59
CA VAL A 909 -17.80 -48.08 14.54
C VAL A 909 -18.73 -47.59 15.62
N VAL A 910 -18.38 -46.46 16.22
CA VAL A 910 -19.23 -45.73 17.15
C VAL A 910 -19.78 -44.51 16.45
N ILE A 911 -21.10 -44.45 16.37
CA ILE A 911 -21.86 -43.44 15.65
C ILE A 911 -22.65 -42.63 16.67
N ALA A 912 -22.54 -41.32 16.57
CA ALA A 912 -23.34 -40.40 17.35
C ALA A 912 -24.61 -40.02 16.58
N SER A 913 -25.72 -39.98 17.31
CA SER A 913 -27.03 -39.56 16.84
C SER A 913 -27.73 -38.76 17.93
N ARG A 914 -28.88 -38.16 17.62
CA ARG A 914 -29.72 -37.48 18.63
C ARG A 914 -30.15 -38.42 19.78
N THR A 915 -30.32 -39.71 19.50
CA THR A 915 -30.77 -40.69 20.50
C THR A 915 -29.62 -41.27 21.34
N GLY A 916 -28.39 -40.84 21.07
CA GLY A 916 -27.18 -41.27 21.80
C GLY A 916 -26.15 -41.92 20.88
N LEU A 917 -25.20 -42.64 21.50
CA LEU A 917 -24.15 -43.39 20.82
C LEU A 917 -24.64 -44.81 20.48
N LYS A 918 -24.33 -45.27 19.27
CA LYS A 918 -24.54 -46.65 18.83
C LYS A 918 -23.19 -47.25 18.42
N THR A 919 -22.96 -48.51 18.77
CA THR A 919 -21.77 -49.26 18.32
C THR A 919 -22.23 -50.39 17.40
N GLN A 920 -21.68 -50.46 16.18
CA GLN A 920 -22.07 -51.45 15.18
C GLN A 920 -20.86 -52.04 14.45
N PRO A 921 -20.93 -53.29 13.96
CA PRO A 921 -19.86 -53.87 13.14
C PRO A 921 -19.59 -53.04 11.88
N PHE A 922 -18.32 -52.74 11.59
CA PHE A 922 -17.96 -51.92 10.43
C PHE A 922 -18.43 -52.54 9.11
N ILE A 923 -18.32 -53.86 8.97
CA ILE A 923 -18.72 -54.59 7.77
C ILE A 923 -20.22 -54.48 7.47
N GLU A 924 -21.06 -54.36 8.50
CA GLU A 924 -22.52 -54.18 8.34
C GLU A 924 -22.86 -52.74 7.94
N MET A 925 -22.05 -51.78 8.39
CA MET A 925 -22.22 -50.35 8.12
C MET A 925 -21.53 -49.88 6.83
N PHE A 926 -20.75 -50.72 6.16
CA PHE A 926 -19.97 -50.33 4.98
C PHE A 926 -20.50 -51.02 3.72
N GLN A 927 -21.40 -50.36 3.02
CA GLN A 927 -21.99 -50.82 1.75
C GLN A 927 -21.43 -50.01 0.58
N GLY A 928 -20.16 -50.25 0.24
CA GLY A 928 -19.36 -49.41 -0.67
C GLY A 928 -19.05 -48.01 -0.13
N ARG A 929 -19.78 -47.55 0.88
CA ARG A 929 -19.55 -46.36 1.70
C ARG A 929 -20.07 -46.62 3.10
N LEU A 930 -19.59 -45.85 4.07
CA LEU A 930 -20.16 -45.86 5.40
C LEU A 930 -21.60 -45.31 5.35
N THR A 931 -22.59 -46.12 5.67
CA THR A 931 -24.00 -45.72 5.68
C THR A 931 -24.33 -45.05 7.01
N LEU A 932 -24.53 -43.74 7.01
CA LEU A 932 -24.96 -42.97 8.18
C LEU A 932 -26.34 -42.37 7.89
N GLU A 933 -27.24 -42.38 8.87
CA GLU A 933 -28.52 -41.68 8.71
C GLU A 933 -28.33 -40.15 8.77
N LYS A 934 -29.30 -39.40 8.27
CA LYS A 934 -29.23 -37.93 8.32
C LYS A 934 -29.15 -37.46 9.77
N GLY A 935 -28.11 -36.68 10.08
CA GLY A 935 -27.84 -36.19 11.44
C GLY A 935 -26.98 -37.13 12.30
N GLU A 936 -26.54 -38.27 11.76
CA GLU A 936 -25.54 -39.13 12.39
C GLU A 936 -24.11 -38.78 11.94
N PHE A 937 -23.13 -38.99 12.81
CA PHE A 937 -21.71 -38.88 12.46
C PHE A 937 -20.83 -39.94 13.13
N LEU A 938 -19.72 -40.27 12.48
CA LEU A 938 -18.72 -41.18 13.00
C LEU A 938 -17.90 -40.51 14.11
N VAL A 939 -17.86 -41.11 15.29
CA VAL A 939 -17.06 -40.64 16.44
C VAL A 939 -15.71 -41.34 16.47
N GLN A 940 -15.70 -42.68 16.41
CA GLN A 940 -14.51 -43.50 16.54
C GLN A 940 -14.68 -44.88 15.88
N VAL A 941 -13.56 -45.53 15.57
CA VAL A 941 -13.45 -46.92 15.16
C VAL A 941 -12.81 -47.70 16.30
N ILE A 942 -13.39 -48.85 16.65
CA ILE A 942 -12.91 -49.76 17.69
C ILE A 942 -12.44 -51.05 17.02
N VAL A 943 -11.19 -51.45 17.27
CA VAL A 943 -10.60 -52.68 16.72
C VAL A 943 -10.19 -53.60 17.87
N PRO A 944 -10.66 -54.86 17.93
CA PRO A 944 -10.22 -55.80 18.96
C PRO A 944 -8.71 -56.06 18.88
N GLN A 945 -8.02 -56.13 20.02
CA GLN A 945 -6.57 -56.37 20.07
C GLN A 945 -6.18 -57.72 19.43
N SER A 946 -7.07 -58.71 19.44
CA SER A 946 -6.87 -60.00 18.78
C SER A 946 -6.64 -59.91 17.26
N GLU A 947 -6.87 -58.73 16.66
CA GLU A 947 -6.68 -58.47 15.23
C GLU A 947 -5.25 -58.03 14.88
N LEU A 948 -4.38 -57.82 15.87
CA LEU A 948 -3.02 -57.30 15.65
C LEU A 948 -2.05 -58.32 15.05
N ASP A 949 -2.19 -59.58 15.43
CA ASP A 949 -1.25 -60.64 15.08
C ASP A 949 -1.68 -61.45 13.84
N VAL A 950 -2.75 -61.02 13.15
CA VAL A 950 -3.25 -61.70 11.95
C VAL A 950 -2.28 -61.44 10.79
N PRO A 951 -1.72 -62.48 10.13
CA PRO A 951 -0.88 -62.29 8.94
C PRO A 951 -1.64 -61.52 7.87
N PHE A 952 -1.05 -60.43 7.38
CA PHE A 952 -1.69 -59.53 6.43
C PHE A 952 -0.76 -59.14 5.29
N VAL A 953 -1.36 -58.76 4.16
CA VAL A 953 -0.69 -58.19 3.00
C VAL A 953 -1.48 -56.96 2.55
N SER A 954 -0.79 -55.89 2.17
CA SER A 954 -1.41 -54.70 1.56
C SER A 954 -0.53 -54.17 0.45
N VAL A 955 -1.07 -54.12 -0.76
CA VAL A 955 -0.36 -53.77 -1.99
C VAL A 955 -1.14 -52.71 -2.75
N LYS A 956 -0.50 -51.58 -3.02
CA LYS A 956 -1.02 -50.52 -3.89
C LYS A 956 -0.24 -50.43 -5.19
N LYS A 957 -0.89 -50.72 -6.33
CA LYS A 957 -0.33 -50.59 -7.67
C LYS A 957 -0.75 -49.25 -8.30
N ARG A 958 0.22 -48.51 -8.86
CA ARG A 958 0.02 -47.19 -9.49
C ARG A 958 0.56 -47.21 -10.93
N ARG A 959 0.02 -46.35 -11.81
CA ARG A 959 0.53 -46.18 -13.19
C ARG A 959 1.61 -45.11 -13.31
N GLN A 960 1.45 -44.01 -12.58
CA GLN A 960 2.27 -42.80 -12.69
C GLN A 960 2.60 -42.28 -11.28
N TRP A 961 3.90 -42.11 -11.01
CA TRP A 961 4.50 -41.57 -9.78
C TRP A 961 4.21 -42.35 -8.48
N ASP A 962 5.06 -42.14 -7.48
CA ASP A 962 4.93 -42.80 -6.17
C ASP A 962 3.75 -42.26 -5.32
N VAL A 963 3.17 -41.11 -5.69
CA VAL A 963 2.16 -40.38 -4.90
C VAL A 963 0.79 -40.26 -5.61
N GLY A 964 0.60 -40.92 -6.76
CA GLY A 964 -0.65 -40.85 -7.54
C GLY A 964 -1.82 -41.67 -6.99
N TYR A 965 -3.02 -41.44 -7.53
CA TYR A 965 -4.21 -42.29 -7.32
C TYR A 965 -3.93 -43.74 -7.77
N PRO A 966 -4.43 -44.75 -7.04
CA PRO A 966 -4.17 -46.14 -7.37
C PRO A 966 -4.92 -46.63 -8.62
N LEU A 967 -4.29 -47.54 -9.35
CA LEU A 967 -4.99 -48.45 -10.26
C LEU A 967 -5.74 -49.52 -9.46
N LEU A 968 -5.11 -50.03 -8.40
CA LEU A 968 -5.64 -51.08 -7.55
C LEU A 968 -4.92 -51.03 -6.20
N THR A 969 -5.68 -51.03 -5.13
CA THR A 969 -5.19 -51.35 -3.80
C THR A 969 -5.85 -52.65 -3.36
N THR A 970 -5.05 -53.64 -2.99
CA THR A 970 -5.50 -54.93 -2.46
C THR A 970 -5.00 -55.08 -1.03
N ALA A 971 -5.89 -55.40 -0.10
CA ALA A 971 -5.56 -55.79 1.26
C ALA A 971 -6.05 -57.22 1.49
N ALA A 972 -5.29 -58.02 2.23
CA ALA A 972 -5.61 -59.40 2.50
C ALA A 972 -5.16 -59.82 3.89
N VAL A 973 -5.88 -60.76 4.50
CA VAL A 973 -5.50 -61.39 5.77
C VAL A 973 -5.68 -62.90 5.71
N LYS A 974 -4.86 -63.66 6.44
CA LYS A 974 -5.02 -65.11 6.60
C LYS A 974 -5.57 -65.44 7.98
N ARG A 975 -6.77 -66.00 8.05
CA ARG A 975 -7.43 -66.40 9.30
C ARG A 975 -7.94 -67.82 9.19
N ASN A 976 -7.62 -68.67 10.17
CA ASN A 976 -8.05 -70.07 10.21
C ASN A 976 -7.73 -70.85 8.91
N GLY A 977 -6.59 -70.54 8.28
CA GLY A 977 -6.18 -71.15 7.01
C GLY A 977 -6.86 -70.58 5.76
N GLN A 978 -7.82 -69.65 5.90
CA GLN A 978 -8.50 -69.00 4.78
C GLN A 978 -7.97 -67.58 4.56
N ILE A 979 -7.93 -67.16 3.29
CA ILE A 979 -7.54 -65.83 2.85
C ILE A 979 -8.79 -64.98 2.64
N HIS A 980 -8.85 -63.86 3.32
CA HIS A 980 -9.88 -62.84 3.13
C HIS A 980 -9.28 -61.64 2.42
N VAL A 981 -9.99 -61.07 1.45
CA VAL A 981 -9.44 -60.02 0.56
C VAL A 981 -10.42 -58.86 0.41
N ALA A 982 -9.88 -57.64 0.38
CA ALA A 982 -10.62 -56.42 0.12
C ALA A 982 -9.88 -55.53 -0.89
N PHE A 983 -10.63 -54.81 -1.71
CA PHE A 983 -10.10 -54.03 -2.82
C PHE A 983 -10.58 -52.59 -2.79
N SER A 984 -9.74 -51.64 -3.19
CA SER A 984 -10.10 -50.25 -3.48
C SER A 984 -9.50 -49.81 -4.82
N GLY A 985 -10.17 -48.90 -5.53
CA GLY A 985 -9.77 -48.44 -6.85
C GLY A 985 -10.13 -49.38 -8.00
N LEU A 986 -10.50 -50.64 -7.75
CA LEU A 986 -10.95 -51.57 -8.80
C LEU A 986 -12.34 -51.20 -9.33
N CYS A 987 -13.29 -50.99 -8.42
CA CYS A 987 -14.65 -50.54 -8.68
C CYS A 987 -14.84 -49.11 -8.14
N ALA A 988 -16.02 -48.51 -8.37
CA ALA A 988 -16.34 -47.16 -7.89
C ALA A 988 -16.37 -47.02 -6.35
N PHE A 989 -16.23 -48.11 -5.61
CA PHE A 989 -16.21 -48.17 -4.17
C PHE A 989 -15.28 -49.28 -3.65
N PRO A 990 -14.75 -49.17 -2.43
CA PRO A 990 -14.06 -50.27 -1.77
C PRO A 990 -15.03 -51.41 -1.43
N PHE A 991 -14.58 -52.66 -1.55
CA PHE A 991 -15.42 -53.81 -1.26
C PHE A 991 -14.62 -55.01 -0.75
N ARG A 992 -15.35 -55.92 -0.10
CA ARG A 992 -14.95 -57.28 0.27
C ARG A 992 -16.07 -58.19 -0.20
N ASP A 993 -15.75 -59.23 -0.96
CA ASP A 993 -16.76 -60.13 -1.54
C ASP A 993 -16.52 -61.58 -1.12
N GLN A 994 -17.53 -62.20 -0.51
CA GLN A 994 -17.42 -63.57 0.02
C GLN A 994 -17.34 -64.62 -1.09
N THR A 995 -17.95 -64.39 -2.25
CA THR A 995 -17.92 -65.32 -3.39
C THR A 995 -16.53 -65.34 -4.01
N MET A 996 -15.89 -64.17 -4.14
CA MET A 996 -14.48 -64.08 -4.51
C MET A 996 -13.60 -64.83 -3.51
N GLU A 997 -13.80 -64.64 -2.21
CA GLU A 997 -13.06 -65.37 -1.16
C GLU A 997 -13.27 -66.88 -1.25
N GLN A 998 -14.48 -67.36 -1.55
CA GLN A 998 -14.75 -68.79 -1.72
C GLN A 998 -13.92 -69.41 -2.85
N TRP A 999 -13.87 -68.75 -4.02
CA TRP A 999 -13.03 -69.21 -5.13
C TRP A 999 -11.54 -69.10 -4.82
N LEU A 1000 -11.14 -68.01 -4.18
CA LEU A 1000 -9.76 -67.84 -3.74
C LEU A 1000 -9.35 -68.89 -2.72
N ASN A 1001 -10.25 -69.49 -1.94
CA ASN A 1001 -9.91 -70.52 -0.95
C ASN A 1001 -10.21 -71.96 -1.40
N ASP A 1002 -10.62 -72.16 -2.66
CA ASP A 1002 -10.87 -73.50 -3.19
C ASP A 1002 -9.56 -74.21 -3.53
N HIS A 1003 -8.98 -74.89 -2.54
CA HIS A 1003 -7.72 -75.63 -2.69
C HIS A 1003 -7.82 -76.86 -3.62
N GLN A 1004 -9.00 -77.19 -4.19
CA GLN A 1004 -9.12 -78.22 -5.22
C GLN A 1004 -8.72 -77.69 -6.62
N LEU A 1005 -8.66 -76.37 -6.78
CA LEU A 1005 -8.28 -75.69 -8.02
C LEU A 1005 -6.83 -75.23 -7.97
N SER A 1006 -6.18 -75.15 -9.14
CA SER A 1006 -4.86 -74.50 -9.24
C SER A 1006 -4.95 -73.01 -8.89
N THR A 1007 -3.85 -72.41 -8.43
CA THR A 1007 -3.78 -70.97 -8.09
C THR A 1007 -4.30 -70.07 -9.21
N GLU A 1008 -3.96 -70.39 -10.47
CA GLU A 1008 -4.45 -69.63 -11.62
C GLU A 1008 -5.98 -69.72 -11.80
N GLN A 1009 -6.55 -70.92 -11.66
CA GLN A 1009 -8.00 -71.13 -11.75
C GLN A 1009 -8.77 -70.48 -10.59
N ARG A 1010 -8.21 -70.47 -9.38
CA ARG A 1010 -8.77 -69.78 -8.21
C ARG A 1010 -8.89 -68.28 -8.47
N ILE A 1011 -7.82 -67.68 -9.01
CA ILE A 1011 -7.77 -66.26 -9.33
C ILE A 1011 -8.73 -65.91 -10.48
N GLU A 1012 -8.74 -66.68 -11.56
CA GLU A 1012 -9.62 -66.42 -12.71
C GLU A 1012 -11.10 -66.44 -12.32
N LYS A 1013 -11.53 -67.49 -11.59
CA LYS A 1013 -12.90 -67.57 -11.09
C LYS A 1013 -13.25 -66.47 -10.10
N ALA A 1014 -12.31 -66.07 -9.24
CA ALA A 1014 -12.52 -64.95 -8.32
C ALA A 1014 -12.73 -63.63 -9.08
N ILE A 1015 -11.94 -63.36 -10.13
CA ILE A 1015 -12.07 -62.15 -10.94
C ILE A 1015 -13.45 -62.08 -11.63
N GLU A 1016 -14.03 -63.21 -12.02
CA GLU A 1016 -15.38 -63.26 -12.59
C GLU A 1016 -16.47 -62.84 -11.59
N GLN A 1017 -16.19 -62.88 -10.28
CA GLN A 1017 -17.13 -62.50 -9.22
C GLN A 1017 -16.96 -61.06 -8.72
N VAL A 1018 -16.22 -60.21 -9.42
CA VAL A 1018 -16.09 -58.80 -9.04
C VAL A 1018 -17.50 -58.15 -8.99
N PRO A 1019 -17.92 -57.55 -7.86
CA PRO A 1019 -19.32 -57.24 -7.59
C PRO A 1019 -19.88 -56.03 -8.34
N ALA A 1020 -19.04 -55.29 -9.06
CA ALA A 1020 -19.42 -54.10 -9.82
C ALA A 1020 -18.49 -53.89 -11.03
N PRO A 1021 -18.89 -53.09 -12.04
CA PRO A 1021 -18.04 -52.79 -13.18
C PRO A 1021 -16.67 -52.25 -12.75
N ILE A 1022 -15.61 -52.77 -13.38
CA ILE A 1022 -14.24 -52.28 -13.19
C ILE A 1022 -14.13 -50.88 -13.77
N VAL A 1023 -13.52 -49.96 -13.02
CA VAL A 1023 -13.38 -48.55 -13.42
C VAL A 1023 -12.56 -48.42 -14.70
N ASN A 1024 -13.06 -47.64 -15.65
CA ASN A 1024 -12.38 -47.28 -16.88
C ASN A 1024 -12.21 -45.75 -16.94
N ASP A 1025 -11.02 -45.25 -16.63
CA ASP A 1025 -10.75 -43.82 -16.48
C ASP A 1025 -9.36 -43.41 -17.01
N VAL A 1026 -8.99 -42.14 -16.80
CA VAL A 1026 -7.69 -41.58 -17.22
C VAL A 1026 -6.49 -42.27 -16.57
N HIS A 1027 -6.68 -42.97 -15.44
CA HIS A 1027 -5.62 -43.66 -14.73
C HIS A 1027 -5.37 -45.06 -15.29
N GLY A 1028 -6.39 -45.76 -15.79
CA GLY A 1028 -6.24 -47.04 -16.47
C GLY A 1028 -7.55 -47.62 -17.02
N SER A 1029 -7.44 -48.41 -18.09
CA SER A 1029 -8.59 -49.09 -18.68
C SER A 1029 -9.05 -50.28 -17.83
N SER A 1030 -10.30 -50.70 -18.03
CA SER A 1030 -10.87 -51.90 -17.38
C SER A 1030 -10.00 -53.14 -17.59
N GLU A 1031 -9.52 -53.36 -18.82
CA GLU A 1031 -8.69 -54.53 -19.18
C GLU A 1031 -7.34 -54.49 -18.47
N TYR A 1032 -6.74 -53.29 -18.38
CA TYR A 1032 -5.47 -53.12 -17.69
C TYR A 1032 -5.61 -53.33 -16.17
N ARG A 1033 -6.70 -52.84 -15.56
CA ARG A 1033 -6.99 -53.10 -14.14
C ARG A 1033 -7.23 -54.59 -13.87
N THR A 1034 -7.91 -55.32 -14.75
CA THR A 1034 -8.07 -56.77 -14.66
C THR A 1034 -6.72 -57.50 -14.72
N PHE A 1035 -5.83 -57.11 -15.63
CA PHE A 1035 -4.48 -57.66 -15.69
C PHE A 1035 -3.68 -57.41 -14.41
N VAL A 1036 -3.72 -56.18 -13.88
CA VAL A 1036 -3.05 -55.82 -12.63
C VAL A 1036 -3.63 -56.61 -11.44
N LEU A 1037 -4.95 -56.82 -11.42
CA LEU A 1037 -5.64 -57.62 -10.40
C LEU A 1037 -5.18 -59.08 -10.41
N LYS A 1038 -5.11 -59.74 -11.57
CA LYS A 1038 -4.63 -61.14 -11.69
C LYS A 1038 -3.23 -61.31 -11.10
N ASN A 1039 -2.30 -60.42 -11.46
CA ASN A 1039 -0.93 -60.47 -10.94
C ASN A 1039 -0.87 -60.14 -9.44
N THR A 1040 -1.62 -59.14 -8.98
CA THR A 1040 -1.62 -58.75 -7.55
C THR A 1040 -2.21 -59.85 -6.67
N LEU A 1041 -3.24 -60.56 -7.13
CA LEU A 1041 -3.77 -61.72 -6.41
C LEU A 1041 -2.78 -62.89 -6.38
N THR A 1042 -1.99 -63.07 -7.43
CA THR A 1042 -0.91 -64.07 -7.45
C THR A 1042 0.14 -63.74 -6.39
N ASP A 1043 0.58 -62.47 -6.32
CA ASP A 1043 1.52 -61.99 -5.30
C ASP A 1043 0.97 -62.24 -3.88
N VAL A 1044 -0.30 -61.87 -3.65
CA VAL A 1044 -0.97 -62.02 -2.34
C VAL A 1044 -1.08 -63.49 -1.92
N LEU A 1045 -1.48 -64.39 -2.82
CA LEU A 1045 -1.57 -65.82 -2.51
C LEU A 1045 -0.18 -66.41 -2.23
N ASN A 1046 0.84 -66.04 -3.01
CA ASN A 1046 2.21 -66.50 -2.76
C ASN A 1046 2.73 -66.06 -1.39
N GLU A 1047 2.45 -64.82 -0.98
CA GLU A 1047 2.90 -64.26 0.29
C GLU A 1047 2.15 -64.84 1.49
N LEU A 1048 0.84 -65.12 1.37
CA LEU A 1048 0.02 -65.67 2.46
C LEU A 1048 -0.01 -67.20 2.53
N GLU A 1049 0.20 -67.92 1.42
CA GLU A 1049 0.18 -69.39 1.36
C GLU A 1049 1.56 -70.04 1.34
N GLY A 1050 2.62 -69.31 1.01
CA GLY A 1050 3.95 -69.85 0.87
C GLY A 1050 4.63 -70.22 2.21
N GLU A 1051 4.89 -71.52 2.42
CA GLU A 1051 6.07 -72.00 3.12
C GLU A 1051 6.95 -72.78 2.13
N GLY A 1052 8.20 -72.32 1.92
CA GLY A 1052 9.25 -73.16 1.33
C GLY A 1052 10.16 -72.52 0.29
N HIS A 1053 10.99 -71.53 0.66
CA HIS A 1053 12.42 -71.51 0.31
C HIS A 1053 13.17 -70.68 1.37
N VAL A 1054 14.30 -71.25 1.82
CA VAL A 1054 15.28 -70.68 2.77
C VAL A 1054 15.73 -69.27 2.38
#